data_AF-A0A3V4R945-F1
#
_entry.id   AF-A0A3V4R945-F1
#
_cell.length_a   1.000
_cell.length_b   1.000
_cell.length_c   1.000
_cell.angle_alpha   90.00
_cell.angle_beta   90.00
_cell.angle_gamma   90.00
#
_symmetry.space_group_name_H-M   'P 1'
#
loop_
_entity.id
_entity.type
_entity.pdbx_description
1 polymer ?
#
loop_
_entity_poly.entity_id
_entity_poly.type
_entity_poly.pdbx_seq_one_letter_code
_entity_poly.pdbx_strand_id
1 'polypeptide(L)'
;MEEKNKITLVVLCITNVLLIAHTNAAETSISCYVDNVKKTFRCGNDTITNGKNTIAVGNQSSASGARSIAIGSIDDAINNLDPAFTNNTKSAGDDSISIGAGTTVVANAPGGIAIGSRRHESNGKSAGNEVNSGARVYSINGIAIGTGSVSGSSVVGKQYHRTIAIGDGAKVSGNLNTGLGAGIVVGDSSDSSVAVGFASAIGRQKSGSRIFDNAAKATAVGAGAEVMRGSDRSTSIGSEARVLQGTTQSIALGNNTTINIGGNNSTAVGSFASVGPNAANAIALGGGNDGNDAAKANAVAAIAVGHASSASGTNALALGSYSHADAEGAVIIGSGAKNTKGTLTAVGLPADNGINAIGIGSSAKSAANGIAIGRGAEAKISEARSIAIGDGAVSAGGIAFGQGASVVKGNNPSGTASASVAIGRQTTVADYGVALGSRASVGMTLTADGTPEKLTTGGLYGTAVGINSGVYSNSALAVGHNAKVSENANAALAVGYNSQSSAQNAIAIGNSAKATAVNTISIGTGNMVSGNNSGAIGDPSTVSGANSYSLGNNNTVSASNAFVLGSAVNNSVDNSVVLGNGSTVSIAVATPEYTVNGVSHTFSGSAPVSTVSIGDSGKERTLTNVAAGRISATSTDAINGSQLFAVTSEVEKGNQF
;
A
#
# COMPACT_ATOMS: atom_id res chain seq x y z
N MET A 1 71.18 9.02 64.06
CA MET A 1 71.77 7.99 64.94
C MET A 1 71.17 6.68 64.46
N GLU A 2 71.81 5.99 63.52
CA GLU A 2 72.96 5.08 63.75
C GLU A 2 72.54 3.81 64.53
N GLU A 3 72.92 2.59 64.17
CA GLU A 3 73.95 2.17 63.19
C GLU A 3 73.61 0.81 62.51
N LYS A 4 74.48 0.36 61.61
CA LYS A 4 74.36 -0.91 60.86
C LYS A 4 74.69 -2.12 61.74
N ASN A 5 74.20 -3.31 61.36
CA ASN A 5 75.10 -4.45 61.24
C ASN A 5 74.62 -5.54 60.26
N LYS A 6 75.58 -6.24 59.64
CA LYS A 6 75.38 -7.32 58.65
C LYS A 6 75.70 -8.68 59.28
N ILE A 7 74.85 -9.69 59.04
CA ILE A 7 75.20 -11.13 59.05
C ILE A 7 74.32 -11.76 57.94
N THR A 8 74.84 -12.06 56.75
CA THR A 8 75.59 -13.26 56.33
C THR A 8 74.73 -14.53 56.25
N LEU A 9 74.65 -15.06 55.04
CA LEU A 9 73.87 -16.22 54.60
C LEU A 9 74.50 -17.55 55.04
N VAL A 10 73.70 -18.50 55.52
CA VAL A 10 74.04 -19.94 55.52
C VAL A 10 72.84 -20.72 54.97
N VAL A 11 73.10 -21.53 53.96
CA VAL A 11 72.16 -22.53 53.44
C VAL A 11 72.51 -23.87 54.08
N LEU A 12 71.53 -24.60 54.60
CA LEU A 12 71.68 -26.03 54.82
C LEU A 12 70.38 -26.75 54.44
N CYS A 13 70.51 -27.75 53.57
CA CYS A 13 69.42 -28.59 53.09
C CYS A 13 69.62 -29.99 53.70
N ILE A 14 68.62 -30.51 54.40
CA ILE A 14 68.57 -31.93 54.80
C ILE A 14 67.14 -32.45 54.60
N THR A 15 67.02 -33.39 53.67
CA THR A 15 65.83 -34.22 53.46
C THR A 15 65.79 -35.33 54.51
N ASN A 16 64.61 -35.66 55.05
CA ASN A 16 64.36 -37.06 55.39
C ASN A 16 62.87 -37.43 55.40
N VAL A 17 62.59 -38.68 55.05
CA VAL A 17 61.24 -39.25 54.90
C VAL A 17 60.86 -40.01 56.17
N LEU A 18 59.62 -39.82 56.66
CA LEU A 18 58.99 -40.80 57.53
C LEU A 18 57.49 -40.87 57.29
N LEU A 19 56.96 -42.09 57.17
CA LEU A 19 55.57 -42.39 56.81
C LEU A 19 54.84 -42.95 58.04
N ILE A 20 53.87 -42.21 58.57
CA ILE A 20 52.87 -42.75 59.50
C ILE A 20 51.50 -42.19 59.11
N ALA A 21 50.55 -43.08 58.85
CA ALA A 21 49.15 -42.72 58.67
C ALA A 21 48.42 -42.82 60.02
N HIS A 22 47.73 -41.74 60.43
CA HIS A 22 46.32 -41.77 60.82
C HIS A 22 45.77 -40.33 60.89
N THR A 23 44.46 -40.22 60.65
CA THR A 23 43.72 -38.98 60.42
C THR A 23 43.73 -38.00 61.59
N ASN A 24 44.37 -36.85 61.40
CA ASN A 24 43.91 -35.53 61.84
C ASN A 24 44.55 -34.50 60.90
N ALA A 25 43.86 -33.38 60.62
CA ALA A 25 44.35 -32.39 59.66
C ALA A 25 45.69 -31.82 60.12
N ALA A 26 46.76 -32.11 59.37
CA ALA A 26 48.06 -31.53 59.62
C ALA A 26 48.02 -30.04 59.27
N GLU A 27 48.05 -29.17 60.27
CA GLU A 27 48.32 -27.75 60.06
C GLU A 27 49.74 -27.60 59.49
N THR A 28 49.84 -27.60 58.15
CA THR A 28 51.10 -27.30 57.48
C THR A 28 51.54 -25.91 57.88
N SER A 29 52.73 -25.80 58.48
CA SER A 29 53.29 -24.55 59.00
C SER A 29 53.43 -23.51 57.87
N ILE A 30 52.48 -22.58 57.82
CA ILE A 30 52.44 -21.50 56.82
C ILE A 30 53.66 -20.61 56.99
N SER A 31 54.59 -20.71 56.05
CA SER A 31 55.79 -19.87 56.04
C SER A 31 55.53 -18.58 55.27
N CYS A 32 55.51 -17.44 55.97
CA CYS A 32 55.57 -16.12 55.35
C CYS A 32 57.02 -15.62 55.28
N TYR A 33 57.39 -14.93 54.19
CA TYR A 33 58.71 -14.34 53.98
C TYR A 33 58.61 -12.97 53.32
N VAL A 34 59.42 -12.02 53.78
CA VAL A 34 59.54 -10.66 53.23
C VAL A 34 60.96 -10.45 52.69
N ASP A 35 61.10 -10.11 51.42
CA ASP A 35 62.34 -9.61 50.84
C ASP A 35 62.34 -8.08 50.84
N ASN A 36 63.08 -7.45 51.76
CA ASN A 36 63.17 -5.99 51.84
C ASN A 36 63.98 -5.36 50.68
N VAL A 37 64.80 -6.13 49.95
CA VAL A 37 65.62 -5.64 48.83
C VAL A 37 64.80 -5.61 47.54
N LYS A 38 64.07 -6.68 47.24
CA LYS A 38 63.13 -6.72 46.10
C LYS A 38 61.75 -6.16 46.43
N LYS A 39 61.47 -5.88 47.71
CA LYS A 39 60.16 -5.49 48.25
C LYS A 39 59.08 -6.53 47.96
N THR A 40 59.35 -7.80 48.23
CA THR A 40 58.36 -8.88 47.99
C THR A 40 57.81 -9.44 49.27
N PHE A 41 56.56 -9.90 49.24
CA PHE A 41 55.93 -10.66 50.29
C PHE A 41 55.44 -11.98 49.69
N ARG A 42 55.82 -13.10 50.29
CA ARG A 42 55.27 -14.41 49.94
C ARG A 42 54.79 -15.13 51.19
N CYS A 43 53.66 -15.82 51.12
CA CYS A 43 53.19 -16.61 52.25
C CYS A 43 52.36 -17.84 51.86
N GLY A 44 52.79 -19.00 52.36
CA GLY A 44 52.22 -20.31 52.04
C GLY A 44 53.12 -21.16 51.15
N ASN A 45 52.71 -22.41 50.91
CA ASN A 45 53.55 -23.46 50.34
C ASN A 45 53.92 -23.17 48.87
N ASP A 46 55.17 -23.43 48.51
CA ASP A 46 55.74 -23.27 47.16
C ASP A 46 55.47 -21.90 46.50
N THR A 47 55.35 -20.85 47.30
CA THR A 47 55.10 -19.48 46.81
C THR A 47 56.36 -18.85 46.18
N ILE A 48 56.19 -18.27 45.00
CA ILE A 48 57.26 -17.73 44.16
C ILE A 48 57.05 -16.22 43.96
N THR A 49 58.05 -15.42 44.35
CA THR A 49 58.13 -13.98 44.06
C THR A 49 59.43 -13.66 43.35
N ASN A 50 59.36 -13.33 42.05
CA ASN A 50 60.55 -13.07 41.23
C ASN A 50 60.68 -11.58 40.83
N GLY A 51 59.56 -10.89 40.60
CA GLY A 51 59.53 -9.47 40.26
C GLY A 51 59.70 -8.55 41.47
N LYS A 52 60.08 -7.28 41.23
CA LYS A 52 60.15 -6.25 42.28
C LYS A 52 58.75 -5.80 42.71
N ASN A 53 58.53 -5.52 44.00
CA ASN A 53 57.24 -5.11 44.56
C ASN A 53 56.12 -6.16 44.36
N THR A 54 56.37 -7.43 44.68
CA THR A 54 55.43 -8.54 44.38
C THR A 54 54.81 -9.17 45.63
N ILE A 55 53.58 -9.66 45.49
CA ILE A 55 52.83 -10.35 46.55
C ILE A 55 52.41 -11.74 46.03
N ALA A 56 52.75 -12.82 46.74
CA ALA A 56 52.31 -14.18 46.43
C ALA A 56 51.73 -14.87 47.68
N VAL A 57 50.43 -15.20 47.72
CA VAL A 57 49.77 -15.76 48.92
C VAL A 57 48.96 -17.00 48.58
N GLY A 58 49.14 -18.06 49.36
CA GLY A 58 48.45 -19.34 49.21
C GLY A 58 49.39 -20.47 48.79
N ASN A 59 48.97 -21.35 47.89
CA ASN A 59 49.71 -22.57 47.55
C ASN A 59 50.10 -22.61 46.06
N GLN A 60 51.39 -22.78 45.79
CA GLN A 60 52.07 -22.60 44.49
C GLN A 60 51.72 -21.29 43.75
N SER A 61 51.37 -20.22 44.49
CA SER A 61 51.08 -18.91 43.91
C SER A 61 52.38 -18.24 43.43
N SER A 62 52.38 -17.69 42.22
CA SER A 62 53.57 -17.14 41.55
C SER A 62 53.34 -15.72 41.06
N ALA A 63 54.04 -14.75 41.66
CA ALA A 63 54.08 -13.36 41.22
C ALA A 63 55.46 -13.05 40.61
N SER A 64 55.55 -13.05 39.28
CA SER A 64 56.84 -12.90 38.57
C SER A 64 57.02 -11.56 37.85
N GLY A 65 55.95 -10.87 37.46
CA GLY A 65 56.05 -9.50 36.92
C GLY A 65 56.31 -8.48 38.03
N ALA A 66 56.90 -7.33 37.72
CA ALA A 66 57.05 -6.25 38.69
C ALA A 66 55.69 -5.66 39.09
N ARG A 67 55.51 -5.29 40.37
CA ARG A 67 54.25 -4.74 40.90
C ARG A 67 53.05 -5.69 40.74
N SER A 68 53.29 -7.01 40.78
CA SER A 68 52.25 -8.04 40.56
C SER A 68 51.81 -8.75 41.85
N ILE A 69 50.56 -9.22 41.86
CA ILE A 69 49.89 -9.88 42.99
C ILE A 69 49.31 -11.22 42.54
N ALA A 70 49.64 -12.31 43.24
CA ALA A 70 49.07 -13.64 43.02
C ALA A 70 48.50 -14.19 44.35
N ILE A 71 47.19 -14.44 44.43
CA ILE A 71 46.53 -14.93 45.66
C ILE A 71 45.62 -16.12 45.34
N GLY A 72 45.92 -17.32 45.80
CA GLY A 72 45.02 -18.46 45.61
C GLY A 72 45.58 -19.81 46.07
N SER A 73 44.73 -20.83 46.07
CA SER A 73 45.03 -22.16 46.58
C SER A 73 45.35 -23.17 45.47
N ILE A 74 45.84 -24.34 45.90
CA ILE A 74 45.64 -25.60 45.18
C ILE A 74 44.12 -25.87 45.12
N ASP A 75 43.71 -26.58 44.08
CA ASP A 75 42.41 -27.24 44.02
C ASP A 75 42.60 -28.65 44.62
N ASP A 76 42.15 -28.85 45.87
CA ASP A 76 42.40 -30.09 46.64
C ASP A 76 41.76 -31.35 46.01
N ALA A 77 40.94 -31.20 44.97
CA ALA A 77 40.44 -32.30 44.16
C ALA A 77 41.52 -32.97 43.27
N ILE A 78 42.70 -32.37 43.11
CA ILE A 78 43.82 -32.97 42.38
C ILE A 78 44.70 -33.77 43.36
N ASN A 79 44.49 -35.09 43.39
CA ASN A 79 45.49 -36.00 43.96
C ASN A 79 46.84 -35.77 43.26
N ASN A 80 47.90 -35.66 44.07
CA ASN A 80 49.25 -35.16 43.75
C ASN A 80 50.09 -36.03 42.76
N LEU A 81 49.46 -36.67 41.78
CA LEU A 81 50.02 -37.73 40.94
C LEU A 81 50.09 -37.42 39.43
N ASP A 82 49.57 -36.27 38.98
CA ASP A 82 49.73 -35.83 37.58
C ASP A 82 50.67 -34.60 37.47
N PRO A 83 51.96 -34.80 37.10
CA PRO A 83 52.93 -33.71 36.97
C PRO A 83 52.66 -32.77 35.77
N ALA A 84 51.64 -33.03 34.93
CA ALA A 84 51.29 -32.14 33.82
C ALA A 84 50.50 -30.89 34.25
N PHE A 85 49.92 -30.85 35.45
CA PHE A 85 48.99 -29.80 35.89
C PHE A 85 49.61 -28.73 36.81
N THR A 86 50.68 -28.07 36.35
CA THR A 86 51.45 -27.02 37.07
C THR A 86 50.77 -25.64 37.15
N ASN A 87 49.44 -25.57 37.07
CA ASN A 87 48.70 -24.32 36.89
C ASN A 87 47.89 -23.95 38.15
N ASN A 88 48.51 -23.24 39.10
CA ASN A 88 47.83 -22.59 40.23
C ASN A 88 47.52 -21.12 39.90
N THR A 89 47.88 -20.18 40.79
CA THR A 89 47.62 -18.74 40.62
C THR A 89 48.91 -18.04 40.16
N LYS A 90 48.95 -17.51 38.92
CA LYS A 90 50.17 -16.95 38.34
C LYS A 90 49.97 -15.56 37.74
N SER A 91 50.56 -14.55 38.37
CA SER A 91 50.61 -13.17 37.88
C SER A 91 51.98 -12.88 37.28
N ALA A 92 52.11 -13.06 35.95
CA ALA A 92 53.41 -13.00 35.28
C ALA A 92 53.72 -11.69 34.55
N GLY A 93 52.71 -10.90 34.16
CA GLY A 93 52.91 -9.56 33.59
C GLY A 93 53.20 -8.51 34.66
N ASP A 94 53.84 -7.40 34.30
CA ASP A 94 54.00 -6.26 35.21
C ASP A 94 52.63 -5.64 35.57
N ASP A 95 52.48 -5.05 36.75
CA ASP A 95 51.23 -4.41 37.23
C ASP A 95 50.00 -5.35 37.22
N SER A 96 50.20 -6.67 37.30
CA SER A 96 49.13 -7.67 37.14
C SER A 96 48.61 -8.25 38.45
N ILE A 97 47.33 -8.63 38.49
CA ILE A 97 46.64 -9.25 39.62
C ILE A 97 46.06 -10.60 39.18
N SER A 98 46.32 -11.67 39.94
CA SER A 98 45.73 -13.01 39.75
C SER A 98 45.15 -13.50 41.07
N ILE A 99 43.85 -13.80 41.11
CA ILE A 99 43.15 -14.21 42.35
C ILE A 99 42.26 -15.44 42.11
N GLY A 100 42.50 -16.50 42.87
CA GLY A 100 41.72 -17.74 42.87
C GLY A 100 42.32 -18.87 42.04
N ALA A 101 41.74 -20.07 42.16
CA ALA A 101 42.37 -21.32 41.75
C ALA A 101 42.54 -21.47 40.22
N GLY A 102 43.77 -21.71 39.78
CA GLY A 102 44.09 -21.95 38.37
C GLY A 102 44.09 -20.71 37.47
N THR A 103 44.15 -19.50 38.05
CA THR A 103 44.13 -18.22 37.33
C THR A 103 45.51 -17.77 36.86
N THR A 104 45.60 -17.21 35.64
CA THR A 104 46.89 -16.86 35.02
C THR A 104 46.85 -15.57 34.22
N VAL A 105 47.62 -14.55 34.63
CA VAL A 105 48.05 -13.46 33.75
C VAL A 105 49.39 -13.84 33.11
N VAL A 106 49.45 -13.83 31.77
CA VAL A 106 50.63 -14.29 31.02
C VAL A 106 51.72 -13.22 30.98
N ALA A 107 52.99 -13.65 30.87
CA ALA A 107 54.19 -12.80 31.06
C ALA A 107 54.26 -11.52 30.20
N ASN A 108 53.58 -11.51 29.05
CA ASN A 108 53.59 -10.38 28.11
C ASN A 108 52.39 -9.44 28.25
N ALA A 109 51.51 -9.66 29.25
CA ALA A 109 50.25 -8.93 29.44
C ALA A 109 50.30 -8.01 30.68
N PRO A 110 51.04 -6.88 30.66
CA PRO A 110 51.07 -5.97 31.78
C PRO A 110 49.72 -5.31 32.05
N GLY A 111 49.43 -4.99 33.31
CA GLY A 111 48.15 -4.44 33.77
C GLY A 111 46.99 -5.45 33.79
N GLY A 112 47.25 -6.74 33.60
CA GLY A 112 46.21 -7.77 33.52
C GLY A 112 45.60 -8.14 34.89
N ILE A 113 44.28 -8.34 34.95
CA ILE A 113 43.55 -8.78 36.15
C ILE A 113 42.81 -10.09 35.85
N ALA A 114 43.24 -11.20 36.46
CA ALA A 114 42.58 -12.51 36.37
C ALA A 114 41.93 -12.86 37.73
N ILE A 115 40.61 -13.11 37.78
CA ILE A 115 39.92 -13.51 39.01
C ILE A 115 38.98 -14.68 38.72
N GLY A 116 39.09 -15.80 39.43
CA GLY A 116 38.20 -16.94 39.23
C GLY A 116 38.74 -18.22 39.84
N SER A 117 38.00 -19.31 39.68
CA SER A 117 38.40 -20.65 40.11
C SER A 117 38.19 -21.64 38.97
N ARG A 118 38.65 -22.88 39.14
CA ARG A 118 38.20 -24.01 38.31
C ARG A 118 36.80 -24.44 38.74
N ARG A 119 36.05 -25.06 37.81
CA ARG A 119 34.74 -25.63 38.08
C ARG A 119 34.93 -27.05 38.58
N HIS A 120 34.44 -27.33 39.79
CA HIS A 120 34.43 -28.68 40.36
C HIS A 120 33.25 -29.49 39.79
N GLU A 121 33.54 -30.55 39.03
CA GLU A 121 32.54 -31.56 38.64
C GLU A 121 32.56 -32.72 39.65
N SER A 122 31.39 -33.08 40.19
CA SER A 122 31.22 -33.96 41.36
C SER A 122 31.64 -35.43 41.16
N ASN A 123 32.05 -35.77 39.96
CA ASN A 123 32.40 -37.10 39.47
C ASN A 123 33.91 -37.29 39.23
N GLY A 124 34.77 -36.37 39.73
CA GLY A 124 36.21 -36.56 39.87
C GLY A 124 37.00 -36.71 38.56
N LYS A 125 36.35 -36.54 37.41
CA LYS A 125 36.98 -36.51 36.10
C LYS A 125 37.18 -35.08 35.67
N SER A 126 38.39 -34.58 35.82
CA SER A 126 38.86 -33.34 35.19
C SER A 126 38.84 -33.51 33.66
N ALA A 127 37.68 -33.31 33.04
CA ALA A 127 37.57 -33.24 31.61
C ALA A 127 38.45 -32.08 31.11
N GLY A 128 39.43 -32.37 30.25
CA GLY A 128 40.42 -31.42 29.72
C GLY A 128 39.84 -30.35 28.77
N ASN A 129 38.58 -29.96 28.95
CA ASN A 129 37.93 -28.87 28.25
C ASN A 129 38.38 -27.53 28.83
N GLU A 130 38.61 -26.55 27.97
CA GLU A 130 39.02 -25.19 28.35
C GLU A 130 38.04 -24.51 29.34
N VAL A 131 36.79 -24.98 29.40
CA VAL A 131 35.74 -24.48 30.31
C VAL A 131 36.05 -24.73 31.79
N ASN A 132 36.77 -25.81 32.13
CA ASN A 132 37.07 -26.20 33.51
C ASN A 132 38.42 -25.66 34.02
N SER A 133 38.82 -24.49 33.53
CA SER A 133 40.09 -23.84 33.88
C SER A 133 39.87 -22.53 34.63
N GLY A 134 40.89 -21.93 35.23
CA GLY A 134 40.76 -20.61 35.85
C GLY A 134 40.80 -19.48 34.82
N ALA A 135 40.46 -18.26 35.26
CA ALA A 135 40.51 -17.05 34.45
C ALA A 135 41.91 -16.80 33.87
N ARG A 136 42.01 -16.40 32.60
CA ARG A 136 43.29 -16.08 31.94
C ARG A 136 43.30 -14.72 31.24
N VAL A 137 44.41 -14.01 31.38
CA VAL A 137 44.66 -12.75 30.67
C VAL A 137 45.92 -12.86 29.82
N TYR A 138 45.73 -12.64 28.51
CA TYR A 138 46.76 -12.56 27.47
C TYR A 138 46.87 -11.13 26.88
N SER A 139 45.92 -10.24 27.19
CA SER A 139 45.88 -8.86 26.68
C SER A 139 46.45 -7.85 27.69
N ILE A 140 47.11 -6.81 27.17
CA ILE A 140 47.63 -5.68 27.94
C ILE A 140 46.47 -4.89 28.53
N ASN A 141 46.48 -4.61 29.83
CA ASN A 141 45.37 -4.03 30.59
C ASN A 141 44.05 -4.82 30.43
N GLY A 142 44.16 -6.15 30.32
CA GLY A 142 43.02 -7.05 30.21
C GLY A 142 42.40 -7.43 31.55
N ILE A 143 41.10 -7.73 31.56
CA ILE A 143 40.38 -8.22 32.74
C ILE A 143 39.70 -9.53 32.35
N ALA A 144 39.93 -10.60 33.12
CA ALA A 144 39.22 -11.87 33.01
C ALA A 144 38.65 -12.24 34.39
N ILE A 145 37.33 -12.33 34.52
CA ILE A 145 36.63 -12.65 35.77
C ILE A 145 35.66 -13.79 35.53
N GLY A 146 35.74 -14.86 36.33
CA GLY A 146 34.88 -16.05 36.23
C GLY A 146 35.61 -17.29 35.73
N THR A 147 34.98 -18.44 35.91
CA THR A 147 35.54 -19.76 35.63
C THR A 147 35.77 -19.95 34.14
N GLY A 148 36.97 -20.28 33.69
CA GLY A 148 37.29 -20.47 32.27
C GLY A 148 37.19 -19.20 31.42
N SER A 149 37.11 -18.02 32.05
CA SER A 149 37.13 -16.74 31.34
C SER A 149 38.50 -16.48 30.71
N VAL A 150 38.51 -15.88 29.52
CA VAL A 150 39.73 -15.57 28.76
C VAL A 150 39.63 -14.17 28.18
N SER A 151 40.62 -13.33 28.51
CA SER A 151 40.81 -12.01 27.92
C SER A 151 42.06 -12.00 27.05
N GLY A 152 41.92 -11.63 25.77
CA GLY A 152 42.96 -11.75 24.75
C GLY A 152 43.01 -13.15 24.12
N SER A 153 44.14 -13.47 23.47
CA SER A 153 44.33 -14.72 22.73
C SER A 153 45.71 -15.30 23.02
N SER A 154 45.81 -16.63 23.09
CA SER A 154 47.07 -17.36 23.31
C SER A 154 47.89 -17.56 22.03
N VAL A 155 47.40 -17.08 20.89
CA VAL A 155 48.06 -17.24 19.58
C VAL A 155 49.36 -16.42 19.55
N VAL A 156 50.48 -17.11 19.32
CA VAL A 156 51.82 -16.50 19.24
C VAL A 156 51.84 -15.40 18.18
N GLY A 157 52.38 -14.23 18.55
CA GLY A 157 52.46 -13.05 17.68
C GLY A 157 51.24 -12.12 17.73
N LYS A 158 50.13 -12.51 18.38
CA LYS A 158 49.01 -11.59 18.67
C LYS A 158 49.19 -10.92 20.03
N GLN A 159 49.00 -9.60 20.09
CA GLN A 159 48.96 -8.82 21.33
C GLN A 159 47.77 -7.86 21.25
N TYR A 160 46.87 -7.98 22.23
CA TYR A 160 45.63 -7.23 22.31
C TYR A 160 45.65 -6.29 23.53
N HIS A 161 44.83 -5.23 23.52
CA HIS A 161 44.83 -4.19 24.54
C HIS A 161 43.42 -3.88 25.05
N ARG A 162 43.27 -3.73 26.37
CA ARG A 162 42.04 -3.33 27.07
C ARG A 162 40.86 -4.22 26.70
N THR A 163 41.00 -5.50 27.01
CA THR A 163 40.01 -6.54 26.70
C THR A 163 39.39 -7.05 28.00
N ILE A 164 38.07 -7.00 28.14
CA ILE A 164 37.34 -7.34 29.37
C ILE A 164 36.46 -8.57 29.10
N ALA A 165 36.61 -9.63 29.89
CA ALA A 165 35.83 -10.85 29.85
C ALA A 165 35.31 -11.18 31.26
N ILE A 166 34.02 -10.99 31.52
CA ILE A 166 33.41 -11.23 32.83
C ILE A 166 32.27 -12.23 32.68
N GLY A 167 32.38 -13.39 33.32
CA GLY A 167 31.40 -14.47 33.29
C GLY A 167 32.06 -15.84 33.02
N ASP A 168 31.43 -16.91 33.51
CA ASP A 168 31.93 -18.27 33.30
C ASP A 168 31.99 -18.63 31.81
N GLY A 169 33.16 -19.04 31.33
CA GLY A 169 33.43 -19.40 29.93
C GLY A 169 33.46 -18.22 28.96
N ALA A 170 33.45 -16.97 29.44
CA ALA A 170 33.52 -15.79 28.58
C ALA A 170 34.90 -15.67 27.91
N LYS A 171 34.96 -15.74 26.58
CA LYS A 171 36.20 -15.62 25.79
C LYS A 171 36.16 -14.36 24.94
N VAL A 172 36.95 -13.35 25.29
CA VAL A 172 36.96 -12.06 24.59
C VAL A 172 38.35 -11.81 24.05
N SER A 173 38.50 -11.83 22.73
CA SER A 173 39.71 -11.46 21.99
C SER A 173 39.55 -10.11 21.30
N GLY A 174 40.63 -9.55 20.73
CA GLY A 174 40.60 -8.24 20.08
C GLY A 174 40.86 -7.06 21.03
N ASN A 175 41.14 -5.88 20.48
CA ASN A 175 41.41 -4.65 21.23
C ASN A 175 40.11 -3.93 21.61
N LEU A 176 40.08 -3.26 22.77
CA LEU A 176 38.96 -2.42 23.22
C LEU A 176 37.61 -3.16 23.33
N ASN A 177 37.64 -4.45 23.64
CA ASN A 177 36.46 -5.31 23.65
C ASN A 177 35.95 -5.60 25.06
N THR A 178 34.63 -5.68 25.23
CA THR A 178 33.99 -5.98 26.52
C THR A 178 32.97 -7.11 26.36
N GLY A 179 33.11 -8.18 27.15
CA GLY A 179 32.15 -9.27 27.30
C GLY A 179 31.66 -9.37 28.74
N LEU A 180 30.34 -9.34 28.96
CA LEU A 180 29.71 -9.46 30.28
C LEU A 180 28.55 -10.48 30.29
N GLY A 181 28.83 -11.68 30.79
CA GLY A 181 27.90 -12.79 30.90
C GLY A 181 28.55 -14.15 30.58
N ALA A 182 27.88 -15.24 30.98
CA ALA A 182 28.43 -16.59 30.82
C ALA A 182 28.37 -17.09 29.36
N GLY A 183 29.40 -17.80 28.92
CA GLY A 183 29.50 -18.41 27.59
C GLY A 183 29.68 -17.42 26.43
N ILE A 184 29.96 -16.14 26.71
CA ILE A 184 30.18 -15.13 25.68
C ILE A 184 31.42 -15.45 24.84
N VAL A 185 31.37 -15.15 23.54
CA VAL A 185 32.57 -15.18 22.68
C VAL A 185 32.69 -13.92 21.82
N VAL A 186 33.83 -13.24 21.87
CA VAL A 186 34.19 -12.16 20.92
C VAL A 186 35.43 -12.60 20.16
N GLY A 187 35.28 -12.80 18.85
CA GLY A 187 36.31 -13.36 17.97
C GLY A 187 37.57 -12.51 17.84
N ASP A 188 38.68 -13.17 17.50
CA ASP A 188 39.96 -12.51 17.24
C ASP A 188 39.81 -11.34 16.24
N SER A 189 40.47 -10.22 16.56
CA SER A 189 40.49 -8.97 15.78
C SER A 189 39.16 -8.20 15.66
N SER A 190 38.10 -8.61 16.37
CA SER A 190 36.78 -7.93 16.40
C SER A 190 36.79 -6.61 17.18
N ASP A 191 37.70 -5.69 16.89
CA ASP A 191 38.07 -4.57 17.77
C ASP A 191 36.94 -3.55 18.03
N SER A 192 36.94 -2.96 19.23
CA SER A 192 35.98 -1.96 19.74
C SER A 192 34.52 -2.44 19.85
N SER A 193 34.30 -3.67 20.31
CA SER A 193 33.03 -4.40 20.31
C SER A 193 32.54 -4.77 21.72
N VAL A 194 31.22 -4.91 21.87
CA VAL A 194 30.55 -5.15 23.18
C VAL A 194 29.58 -6.33 23.09
N ALA A 195 29.80 -7.37 23.89
CA ALA A 195 28.90 -8.52 24.06
C ALA A 195 28.37 -8.59 25.49
N VAL A 196 27.05 -8.77 25.68
CA VAL A 196 26.41 -8.84 27.00
C VAL A 196 25.30 -9.90 27.00
N GLY A 197 25.22 -10.73 28.05
CA GLY A 197 24.20 -11.76 28.22
C GLY A 197 24.73 -13.19 28.19
N PHE A 198 23.83 -14.17 28.09
CA PHE A 198 24.20 -15.59 28.05
C PHE A 198 24.49 -16.04 26.61
N ALA A 199 25.65 -16.64 26.37
CA ALA A 199 26.07 -17.19 25.07
C ALA A 199 26.08 -16.20 23.87
N SER A 200 25.95 -14.90 24.13
CA SER A 200 26.05 -13.82 23.14
C SER A 200 27.42 -13.85 22.46
N ALA A 201 27.49 -13.57 21.16
CA ALA A 201 28.79 -13.57 20.50
C ALA A 201 28.94 -12.65 19.29
N ILE A 202 30.20 -12.34 19.02
CA ILE A 202 30.67 -11.47 17.95
C ILE A 202 31.74 -12.22 17.15
N GLY A 203 31.67 -12.16 15.82
CA GLY A 203 32.64 -12.76 14.91
C GLY A 203 32.37 -14.23 14.53
N ARG A 204 31.27 -14.85 15.00
CA ARG A 204 31.01 -16.29 14.76
C ARG A 204 30.90 -16.59 13.25
N GLN A 205 31.57 -17.66 12.77
CA GLN A 205 31.61 -17.97 11.33
C GLN A 205 30.26 -18.36 10.71
N LYS A 206 29.50 -19.19 11.43
CA LYS A 206 28.14 -19.65 11.13
C LYS A 206 27.41 -19.92 12.44
N SER A 207 26.08 -20.01 12.42
CA SER A 207 25.32 -20.41 13.61
C SER A 207 25.87 -21.72 14.19
N GLY A 208 26.03 -21.78 15.52
CA GLY A 208 26.63 -22.92 16.23
C GLY A 208 28.13 -23.19 15.94
N SER A 209 28.83 -22.35 15.17
CA SER A 209 30.26 -22.53 14.94
C SER A 209 31.08 -22.30 16.22
N ARG A 210 32.10 -23.13 16.42
CA ARG A 210 33.18 -22.90 17.39
C ARG A 210 34.33 -22.04 16.83
N ILE A 211 34.27 -21.67 15.55
CA ILE A 211 35.25 -20.81 14.89
C ILE A 211 34.71 -19.38 14.82
N PHE A 212 35.55 -18.41 15.18
CA PHE A 212 35.25 -16.98 15.25
C PHE A 212 36.35 -16.18 14.53
N ASP A 213 35.93 -15.25 13.67
CA ASP A 213 36.77 -14.32 12.91
C ASP A 213 36.45 -12.86 13.32
N ASN A 214 36.96 -11.87 12.59
CA ASN A 214 36.67 -10.45 12.82
C ASN A 214 35.18 -10.08 12.58
N ALA A 215 34.60 -9.32 13.52
CA ALA A 215 33.49 -8.38 13.27
C ALA A 215 33.69 -7.14 14.18
N ALA A 216 34.27 -6.07 13.64
CA ALA A 216 34.72 -4.91 14.40
C ALA A 216 33.60 -3.90 14.67
N LYS A 217 33.68 -3.17 15.79
CA LYS A 217 32.68 -2.18 16.24
C LYS A 217 31.28 -2.77 16.38
N ALA A 218 31.19 -4.05 16.73
CA ALA A 218 29.95 -4.79 16.81
C ALA A 218 29.36 -4.77 18.22
N THR A 219 28.03 -4.87 18.33
CA THR A 219 27.32 -4.95 19.62
C THR A 219 26.37 -6.15 19.62
N ALA A 220 26.44 -7.02 20.64
CA ALA A 220 25.58 -8.20 20.78
C ALA A 220 25.04 -8.30 22.22
N VAL A 221 23.77 -7.95 22.45
CA VAL A 221 23.18 -7.85 23.80
C VAL A 221 21.92 -8.72 23.91
N GLY A 222 21.95 -9.75 24.77
CA GLY A 222 20.83 -10.66 25.00
C GLY A 222 21.23 -12.13 24.87
N ALA A 223 20.42 -13.03 25.42
CA ALA A 223 20.71 -14.46 25.39
C ALA A 223 20.79 -14.99 23.94
N GLY A 224 21.92 -15.55 23.52
CA GLY A 224 22.12 -16.03 22.15
C GLY A 224 22.23 -14.93 21.08
N ALA A 225 22.35 -13.65 21.45
CA ALA A 225 22.51 -12.56 20.48
C ALA A 225 23.80 -12.73 19.65
N GLU A 226 23.73 -12.60 18.33
CA GLU A 226 24.84 -12.83 17.41
C GLU A 226 25.12 -11.66 16.47
N VAL A 227 26.38 -11.24 16.35
CA VAL A 227 26.90 -10.51 15.19
C VAL A 227 27.98 -11.37 14.53
N MET A 228 27.69 -11.92 13.36
CA MET A 228 28.57 -12.89 12.71
C MET A 228 29.78 -12.25 12.01
N ARG A 229 30.77 -13.06 11.61
CA ARG A 229 31.99 -12.58 10.91
C ARG A 229 31.72 -11.58 9.77
N GLY A 230 32.60 -10.60 9.62
CA GLY A 230 32.54 -9.56 8.58
C GLY A 230 31.37 -8.57 8.72
N SER A 231 30.65 -8.59 9.84
CA SER A 231 29.46 -7.75 10.08
C SER A 231 29.84 -6.49 10.86
N ASP A 232 30.80 -5.74 10.33
CA ASP A 232 31.39 -4.58 11.00
C ASP A 232 30.36 -3.45 11.23
N ARG A 233 30.45 -2.78 12.38
CA ARG A 233 29.53 -1.72 12.85
C ARG A 233 28.06 -2.18 13.00
N SER A 234 27.81 -3.48 13.13
CA SER A 234 26.45 -4.01 13.27
C SER A 234 26.08 -4.32 14.73
N THR A 235 24.79 -4.24 15.02
CA THR A 235 24.21 -4.36 16.37
C THR A 235 23.11 -5.41 16.38
N SER A 236 23.17 -6.37 17.30
CA SER A 236 22.07 -7.28 17.63
C SER A 236 21.69 -7.12 19.11
N ILE A 237 20.41 -6.88 19.38
CA ILE A 237 19.88 -6.68 20.73
C ILE A 237 18.58 -7.47 20.89
N GLY A 238 18.52 -8.37 21.86
CA GLY A 238 17.39 -9.26 22.12
C GLY A 238 17.82 -10.73 22.17
N SER A 239 16.96 -11.58 22.73
CA SER A 239 17.22 -13.03 22.78
C SER A 239 17.17 -13.62 21.37
N GLU A 240 18.20 -14.35 20.96
CA GLU A 240 18.37 -14.88 19.59
C GLU A 240 18.28 -13.80 18.49
N ALA A 241 18.66 -12.54 18.77
CA ALA A 241 18.79 -11.49 17.76
C ALA A 241 20.06 -11.71 16.91
N ARG A 242 19.97 -11.62 15.57
CA ARG A 242 21.06 -12.06 14.67
C ARG A 242 21.35 -11.06 13.55
N VAL A 243 22.62 -10.73 13.37
CA VAL A 243 23.15 -10.15 12.12
C VAL A 243 24.07 -11.18 11.46
N LEU A 244 23.68 -11.69 10.28
CA LEU A 244 24.38 -12.78 9.60
C LEU A 244 25.61 -12.29 8.82
N GLN A 245 26.51 -13.23 8.49
CA GLN A 245 27.86 -12.95 7.97
C GLN A 245 27.92 -11.92 6.83
N GLY A 246 28.91 -11.03 6.89
CA GLY A 246 29.18 -10.02 5.87
C GLY A 246 28.18 -8.87 5.82
N THR A 247 27.36 -8.68 6.85
CA THR A 247 26.29 -7.69 6.89
C THR A 247 26.69 -6.51 7.78
N THR A 248 27.14 -5.43 7.16
CA THR A 248 27.72 -4.27 7.83
C THR A 248 26.69 -3.18 8.15
N GLN A 249 27.00 -2.32 9.14
CA GLN A 249 26.21 -1.13 9.51
C GLN A 249 24.72 -1.41 9.77
N SER A 250 24.37 -2.57 10.34
CA SER A 250 22.99 -3.05 10.42
C SER A 250 22.51 -3.28 11.85
N ILE A 251 21.21 -3.10 12.12
CA ILE A 251 20.61 -3.13 13.46
C ILE A 251 19.48 -4.15 13.54
N ALA A 252 19.66 -5.24 14.30
CA ALA A 252 18.62 -6.19 14.65
C ALA A 252 18.19 -6.01 16.11
N LEU A 253 16.93 -5.65 16.38
CA LEU A 253 16.40 -5.34 17.72
C LEU A 253 15.09 -6.08 18.01
N GLY A 254 15.13 -7.09 18.87
CA GLY A 254 13.98 -7.88 19.31
C GLY A 254 14.31 -9.36 19.50
N ASN A 255 13.34 -10.16 19.95
CA ASN A 255 13.54 -11.60 20.05
C ASN A 255 13.49 -12.27 18.66
N ASN A 256 14.43 -13.18 18.36
CA ASN A 256 14.53 -13.86 17.06
C ASN A 256 14.65 -12.94 15.83
N THR A 257 14.90 -11.64 16.03
CA THR A 257 15.02 -10.63 14.95
C THR A 257 16.28 -10.90 14.13
N THR A 258 16.15 -10.98 12.79
CA THR A 258 17.26 -11.42 11.93
C THR A 258 17.50 -10.50 10.72
N ILE A 259 18.74 -10.06 10.53
CA ILE A 259 19.19 -9.48 9.27
C ILE A 259 20.05 -10.50 8.53
N ASN A 260 19.56 -10.95 7.38
CA ASN A 260 20.19 -11.99 6.58
C ASN A 260 21.40 -11.49 5.78
N ILE A 261 22.18 -12.45 5.27
CA ILE A 261 23.40 -12.22 4.49
C ILE A 261 23.11 -11.25 3.33
N GLY A 262 23.91 -10.19 3.24
CA GLY A 262 23.79 -9.16 2.20
C GLY A 262 22.83 -8.02 2.54
N GLY A 263 22.15 -8.06 3.69
CA GLY A 263 21.30 -6.96 4.20
C GLY A 263 22.09 -5.77 4.74
N ASN A 264 23.13 -5.29 4.06
CA ASN A 264 23.95 -4.16 4.50
C ASN A 264 23.11 -2.90 4.75
N ASN A 265 23.53 -2.04 5.69
CA ASN A 265 22.85 -0.78 6.06
C ASN A 265 21.36 -0.95 6.45
N SER A 266 20.96 -2.12 6.96
CA SER A 266 19.55 -2.45 7.16
C SER A 266 19.13 -2.45 8.62
N THR A 267 17.83 -2.29 8.87
CA THR A 267 17.26 -2.23 10.23
C THR A 267 16.09 -3.21 10.35
N ALA A 268 16.11 -4.08 11.35
CA ALA A 268 15.02 -4.97 11.71
C ALA A 268 14.66 -4.74 13.19
N VAL A 269 13.39 -4.43 13.48
CA VAL A 269 12.89 -4.15 14.84
C VAL A 269 11.57 -4.86 15.09
N GLY A 270 11.49 -5.59 16.20
CA GLY A 270 10.32 -6.36 16.62
C GLY A 270 10.57 -7.87 16.64
N SER A 271 9.78 -8.59 17.45
CA SER A 271 9.90 -10.05 17.58
C SER A 271 9.73 -10.74 16.22
N PHE A 272 10.70 -11.59 15.85
CA PHE A 272 10.81 -12.27 14.55
C PHE A 272 10.89 -11.36 13.31
N ALA A 273 10.99 -10.03 13.46
CA ALA A 273 11.14 -9.12 12.32
C ALA A 273 12.42 -9.45 11.53
N SER A 274 12.35 -9.37 10.20
CA SER A 274 13.47 -9.82 9.37
C SER A 274 13.73 -8.97 8.13
N VAL A 275 15.02 -8.83 7.82
CA VAL A 275 15.52 -8.36 6.52
C VAL A 275 16.02 -9.59 5.76
N GLY A 276 15.53 -9.79 4.53
CA GLY A 276 15.78 -10.96 3.71
C GLY A 276 17.19 -11.01 3.10
N PRO A 277 17.58 -12.13 2.47
CA PRO A 277 18.89 -12.26 1.83
C PRO A 277 19.08 -11.23 0.71
N ASN A 278 20.25 -10.60 0.67
CA ASN A 278 20.62 -9.53 -0.29
C ASN A 278 19.74 -8.26 -0.25
N ALA A 279 18.89 -8.09 0.76
CA ALA A 279 18.03 -6.92 0.94
C ALA A 279 18.78 -5.75 1.58
N ALA A 280 19.74 -5.14 0.86
CA ALA A 280 20.51 -4.00 1.36
C ALA A 280 19.69 -2.70 1.46
N ASN A 281 20.00 -1.84 2.43
CA ASN A 281 19.27 -0.61 2.79
C ASN A 281 17.79 -0.86 3.16
N ALA A 282 17.45 -2.04 3.65
CA ALA A 282 16.08 -2.44 3.93
C ALA A 282 15.67 -2.14 5.38
N ILE A 283 14.37 -1.96 5.62
CA ILE A 283 13.81 -1.60 6.93
C ILE A 283 12.60 -2.50 7.24
N ALA A 284 12.65 -3.28 8.32
CA ALA A 284 11.56 -4.13 8.78
C ALA A 284 11.16 -3.77 10.23
N LEU A 285 10.01 -3.14 10.45
CA LEU A 285 9.56 -2.64 11.77
C LEU A 285 8.19 -3.22 12.14
N GLY A 286 8.15 -4.28 12.94
CA GLY A 286 6.89 -4.88 13.39
C GLY A 286 7.08 -6.31 13.90
N GLY A 287 6.61 -6.56 15.12
CA GLY A 287 6.69 -7.89 15.74
C GLY A 287 5.54 -8.82 15.37
N GLY A 288 5.85 -10.12 15.34
CA GLY A 288 4.89 -11.21 15.21
C GLY A 288 4.92 -12.19 16.39
N ASN A 289 3.97 -13.12 16.42
CA ASN A 289 4.03 -14.29 17.31
C ASN A 289 5.08 -15.30 16.83
N ASP A 290 5.30 -15.34 15.52
CA ASP A 290 6.28 -16.18 14.82
C ASP A 290 6.92 -15.42 13.64
N GLY A 291 7.71 -16.13 12.84
CA GLY A 291 8.31 -15.60 11.61
C GLY A 291 7.35 -15.42 10.43
N ASN A 292 6.06 -15.70 10.56
CA ASN A 292 5.04 -15.38 9.56
C ASN A 292 4.36 -14.04 9.87
N ASP A 293 4.06 -13.83 11.14
CA ASP A 293 3.36 -12.68 11.72
C ASP A 293 4.21 -11.40 11.88
N ALA A 294 5.50 -11.43 11.53
CA ALA A 294 6.41 -10.29 11.71
C ALA A 294 6.64 -9.49 10.42
N ALA A 295 7.21 -8.28 10.56
CA ALA A 295 7.60 -7.45 9.42
C ALA A 295 8.78 -8.06 8.63
N LYS A 296 8.69 -8.05 7.30
CA LYS A 296 9.66 -8.67 6.38
C LYS A 296 10.05 -7.72 5.26
N ALA A 297 11.30 -7.30 5.21
CA ALA A 297 11.84 -6.54 4.07
C ALA A 297 12.78 -7.43 3.25
N ASN A 298 12.28 -8.02 2.17
CA ASN A 298 12.92 -9.12 1.45
C ASN A 298 13.75 -8.69 0.22
N ALA A 299 13.79 -7.40 -0.11
CA ALA A 299 14.50 -6.87 -1.28
C ALA A 299 15.26 -5.57 -0.99
N VAL A 300 16.13 -5.16 -1.92
CA VAL A 300 16.97 -3.94 -1.79
C VAL A 300 16.09 -2.70 -1.62
N ALA A 301 16.39 -1.86 -0.63
CA ALA A 301 15.63 -0.66 -0.27
C ALA A 301 14.13 -0.91 0.01
N ALA A 302 13.76 -2.16 0.36
CA ALA A 302 12.41 -2.48 0.77
C ALA A 302 12.14 -2.01 2.21
N ILE A 303 10.95 -1.47 2.45
CA ILE A 303 10.51 -0.99 3.77
C ILE A 303 9.21 -1.71 4.13
N ALA A 304 9.20 -2.52 5.17
CA ALA A 304 8.03 -3.19 5.72
C ALA A 304 7.79 -2.71 7.15
N VAL A 305 6.61 -2.18 7.44
CA VAL A 305 6.25 -1.62 8.75
C VAL A 305 4.86 -2.09 9.14
N GLY A 306 4.74 -2.76 10.29
CA GLY A 306 3.49 -3.33 10.80
C GLY A 306 3.57 -4.86 10.97
N HIS A 307 2.66 -5.39 11.79
CA HIS A 307 2.50 -6.83 12.02
C HIS A 307 2.20 -7.55 10.70
N ALA A 308 2.86 -8.68 10.42
CA ALA A 308 2.72 -9.46 9.19
C ALA A 308 2.87 -8.64 7.89
N SER A 309 3.62 -7.53 7.91
CA SER A 309 3.93 -6.74 6.72
C SER A 309 5.07 -7.37 5.92
N SER A 310 5.00 -7.35 4.59
CA SER A 310 6.02 -7.91 3.70
C SER A 310 6.30 -6.95 2.55
N ALA A 311 7.55 -6.53 2.35
CA ALA A 311 7.99 -5.77 1.19
C ALA A 311 9.02 -6.61 0.43
N SER A 312 8.61 -7.25 -0.66
CA SER A 312 9.42 -8.21 -1.42
C SER A 312 9.90 -7.68 -2.77
N GLY A 313 9.49 -6.47 -3.16
CA GLY A 313 10.04 -5.76 -4.31
C GLY A 313 11.17 -4.79 -3.94
N THR A 314 12.17 -4.64 -4.82
CA THR A 314 13.21 -3.60 -4.71
C THR A 314 12.58 -2.21 -4.60
N ASN A 315 12.99 -1.31 -3.70
CA ASN A 315 12.35 -0.01 -3.43
C ASN A 315 10.87 -0.05 -2.98
N ALA A 316 10.32 -1.21 -2.60
CA ALA A 316 8.91 -1.32 -2.21
C ALA A 316 8.66 -0.84 -0.76
N LEU A 317 7.48 -0.29 -0.46
CA LEU A 317 7.09 0.16 0.88
C LEU A 317 5.76 -0.44 1.31
N ALA A 318 5.75 -1.40 2.23
CA ALA A 318 4.58 -1.95 2.90
C ALA A 318 4.41 -1.29 4.30
N LEU A 319 3.27 -0.63 4.60
CA LEU A 319 3.08 0.12 5.86
C LEU A 319 1.70 -0.11 6.50
N GLY A 320 1.52 -1.24 7.18
CA GLY A 320 0.32 -1.59 7.95
C GLY A 320 0.17 -3.08 8.16
N SER A 321 -0.72 -3.50 9.05
CA SER A 321 -0.84 -4.91 9.45
C SER A 321 -1.29 -5.81 8.29
N TYR A 322 -0.55 -6.85 7.91
CA TYR A 322 -0.83 -7.67 6.71
C TYR A 322 -0.68 -6.92 5.36
N SER A 323 0.13 -5.85 5.30
CA SER A 323 0.51 -5.20 4.02
C SER A 323 1.56 -6.00 3.24
N HIS A 324 1.48 -6.05 1.91
CA HIS A 324 2.29 -6.89 1.02
C HIS A 324 2.68 -6.10 -0.25
N ALA A 325 3.95 -5.76 -0.39
CA ALA A 325 4.55 -5.02 -1.50
C ALA A 325 5.62 -5.87 -2.21
N ASP A 326 5.18 -6.92 -2.89
CA ASP A 326 5.94 -7.91 -3.65
C ASP A 326 6.42 -7.41 -5.03
N ALA A 327 6.24 -6.12 -5.34
CA ALA A 327 6.57 -5.50 -6.62
C ALA A 327 7.60 -4.40 -6.44
N GLU A 328 8.64 -4.37 -7.27
CA GLU A 328 9.70 -3.36 -7.16
C GLU A 328 9.10 -1.95 -7.26
N GLY A 329 9.33 -1.11 -6.25
CA GLY A 329 8.84 0.27 -6.17
C GLY A 329 7.36 0.38 -5.80
N ALA A 330 6.63 -0.72 -5.63
CA ALA A 330 5.26 -0.64 -5.13
C ALA A 330 5.28 -0.09 -3.71
N VAL A 331 4.60 1.03 -3.51
CA VAL A 331 4.17 1.44 -2.18
C VAL A 331 2.84 0.76 -1.94
N ILE A 332 2.57 0.28 -0.74
CA ILE A 332 1.39 -0.45 -0.31
C ILE A 332 1.26 -0.14 1.18
N ILE A 333 0.92 1.12 1.51
CA ILE A 333 0.56 1.42 2.89
C ILE A 333 -0.66 0.53 3.22
N GLY A 334 -0.69 -0.18 4.34
CA GLY A 334 -1.93 -0.45 5.05
C GLY A 334 -2.52 -1.87 5.13
N SER A 335 -3.53 -1.99 5.98
CA SER A 335 -3.87 -3.19 6.76
C SER A 335 -4.57 -4.29 5.96
N GLY A 336 -3.82 -5.18 5.32
CA GLY A 336 -4.30 -6.24 4.41
C GLY A 336 -4.01 -5.97 2.94
N ALA A 337 -3.19 -4.95 2.62
CA ALA A 337 -2.91 -4.54 1.25
C ALA A 337 -1.92 -5.43 0.53
N LYS A 338 -2.04 -5.62 -0.79
CA LYS A 338 -1.29 -6.67 -1.49
C LYS A 338 -1.19 -6.48 -2.99
N ASN A 339 -0.02 -6.23 -3.56
CA ASN A 339 0.09 -6.25 -5.02
C ASN A 339 -0.02 -7.68 -5.63
N THR A 340 -1.02 -7.92 -6.48
CA THR A 340 -1.07 -9.00 -7.48
C THR A 340 -0.14 -8.75 -8.69
N LYS A 341 1.18 -8.84 -8.42
CA LYS A 341 2.33 -8.87 -9.36
C LYS A 341 2.80 -7.54 -9.99
N GLY A 342 4.10 -7.28 -9.80
CA GLY A 342 4.94 -6.42 -10.65
C GLY A 342 4.90 -4.91 -10.35
N THR A 343 5.97 -4.23 -10.76
CA THR A 343 6.56 -2.94 -10.30
C THR A 343 5.67 -1.69 -10.12
N LEU A 344 5.92 -0.85 -9.09
CA LEU A 344 5.54 0.59 -8.90
C LEU A 344 4.04 0.91 -8.65
N THR A 345 3.53 1.97 -7.96
CA THR A 345 3.99 2.85 -6.83
C THR A 345 2.73 3.42 -6.14
N ALA A 346 2.39 3.09 -4.87
CA ALA A 346 0.96 2.92 -4.52
C ALA A 346 0.46 2.92 -3.04
N VAL A 347 0.78 3.91 -2.20
CA VAL A 347 0.17 4.22 -0.87
C VAL A 347 -1.28 3.69 -0.61
N GLY A 348 -1.59 2.93 0.46
CA GLY A 348 -2.85 2.98 1.28
C GLY A 348 -3.69 1.68 1.44
N LEU A 349 -4.38 1.46 2.59
CA LEU A 349 -4.84 0.13 3.11
C LEU A 349 -5.71 -0.72 2.11
N PRO A 350 -6.08 -2.01 2.33
CA PRO A 350 -5.95 -3.10 1.35
C PRO A 350 -6.11 -2.85 -0.15
N ALA A 351 -5.19 -3.36 -0.99
CA ALA A 351 -5.45 -3.51 -2.43
C ALA A 351 -4.68 -4.61 -3.17
N ASP A 352 -5.40 -5.57 -3.81
CA ASP A 352 -4.92 -6.59 -4.77
C ASP A 352 -4.38 -5.95 -6.08
N ASN A 353 -3.08 -5.61 -6.16
CA ASN A 353 -2.54 -4.67 -7.17
C ASN A 353 -1.52 -5.16 -8.24
N GLY A 354 -1.70 -4.80 -9.52
CA GLY A 354 -0.71 -5.10 -10.58
C GLY A 354 0.41 -4.05 -10.77
N ILE A 355 1.22 -4.20 -11.83
CA ILE A 355 2.28 -3.27 -12.27
C ILE A 355 1.74 -1.84 -12.42
N ASN A 356 2.41 -0.81 -11.89
CA ASN A 356 2.08 0.61 -11.92
C ASN A 356 0.73 0.96 -11.24
N ALA A 357 0.26 0.14 -10.29
CA ALA A 357 -1.10 0.28 -9.78
C ALA A 357 -1.21 0.87 -8.36
N ILE A 358 -1.85 2.04 -8.24
CA ILE A 358 -2.15 2.72 -6.97
C ILE A 358 -3.29 2.01 -6.24
N GLY A 359 -3.17 1.81 -4.93
CA GLY A 359 -4.24 1.29 -4.07
C GLY A 359 -4.25 2.01 -2.72
N ILE A 360 -5.25 2.85 -2.45
CA ILE A 360 -5.48 3.57 -1.18
C ILE A 360 -6.82 3.15 -0.55
N GLY A 361 -6.84 2.36 0.53
CA GLY A 361 -7.99 2.29 1.47
C GLY A 361 -8.69 0.93 1.59
N SER A 362 -9.14 0.59 2.80
CA SER A 362 -9.52 -0.76 3.22
C SER A 362 -10.35 -1.58 2.21
N SER A 363 -9.80 -2.70 1.74
CA SER A 363 -10.40 -3.64 0.78
C SER A 363 -10.54 -3.14 -0.66
N ALA A 364 -9.81 -2.10 -1.07
CA ALA A 364 -9.57 -1.81 -2.48
C ALA A 364 -8.89 -2.99 -3.22
N LYS A 365 -8.70 -2.86 -4.55
CA LYS A 365 -7.96 -3.75 -5.49
C LYS A 365 -7.62 -2.96 -6.77
N SER A 366 -6.46 -3.18 -7.40
CA SER A 366 -6.03 -2.36 -8.55
C SER A 366 -5.14 -3.11 -9.54
N ALA A 367 -5.72 -3.73 -10.56
CA ALA A 367 -4.98 -4.37 -11.65
C ALA A 367 -3.95 -3.43 -12.31
N ALA A 368 -3.03 -3.98 -13.11
CA ALA A 368 -1.90 -3.22 -13.62
C ALA A 368 -2.31 -1.94 -14.38
N ASN A 369 -1.60 -0.84 -14.09
CA ASN A 369 -1.86 0.53 -14.53
C ASN A 369 -3.18 1.12 -13.98
N GLY A 370 -3.70 0.52 -12.91
CA GLY A 370 -4.91 0.94 -12.21
C GLY A 370 -4.66 1.98 -11.11
N ILE A 371 -5.71 2.69 -10.71
CA ILE A 371 -5.71 3.58 -9.54
C ILE A 371 -6.97 3.29 -8.74
N ALA A 372 -6.84 2.64 -7.59
CA ALA A 372 -7.94 2.37 -6.67
C ALA A 372 -7.78 3.21 -5.40
N ILE A 373 -8.76 4.04 -5.06
CA ILE A 373 -8.69 4.97 -3.92
C ILE A 373 -10.05 5.04 -3.22
N GLY A 374 -10.19 4.34 -2.10
CA GLY A 374 -11.39 4.27 -1.28
C GLY A 374 -11.56 2.88 -0.68
N ARG A 375 -12.30 2.77 0.43
CA ARG A 375 -12.61 1.46 1.01
C ARG A 375 -13.39 0.64 -0.02
N GLY A 376 -12.91 -0.55 -0.39
CA GLY A 376 -13.59 -1.41 -1.37
C GLY A 376 -13.45 -0.99 -2.83
N ALA A 377 -12.56 -0.05 -3.17
CA ALA A 377 -12.42 0.44 -4.56
C ALA A 377 -11.70 -0.60 -5.46
N GLU A 378 -12.29 -1.04 -6.58
CA GLU A 378 -11.71 -2.08 -7.46
C GLU A 378 -11.44 -1.59 -8.89
N ALA A 379 -10.19 -1.33 -9.25
CA ALA A 379 -9.75 -1.18 -10.65
C ALA A 379 -9.34 -2.57 -11.21
N LYS A 380 -10.01 -3.06 -12.26
CA LYS A 380 -10.06 -4.51 -12.58
C LYS A 380 -9.28 -4.99 -13.79
N ILE A 381 -8.97 -4.14 -14.77
CA ILE A 381 -8.37 -4.58 -16.05
C ILE A 381 -6.91 -4.15 -16.14
N SER A 382 -6.04 -5.10 -16.51
CA SER A 382 -4.57 -4.96 -16.59
C SER A 382 -4.06 -4.40 -17.93
N GLU A 383 -4.88 -4.41 -18.98
CA GLU A 383 -4.50 -4.03 -20.35
C GLU A 383 -4.79 -2.55 -20.67
N ALA A 384 -5.61 -1.89 -19.85
CA ALA A 384 -6.00 -0.49 -20.02
C ALA A 384 -5.99 0.21 -18.66
N ARG A 385 -5.66 1.51 -18.64
CA ARG A 385 -5.72 2.31 -17.40
C ARG A 385 -7.15 2.29 -16.85
N SER A 386 -7.29 1.92 -15.59
CA SER A 386 -8.58 1.86 -14.88
C SER A 386 -8.48 2.65 -13.58
N ILE A 387 -9.36 3.64 -13.40
CA ILE A 387 -9.34 4.54 -12.24
C ILE A 387 -10.64 4.31 -11.47
N ALA A 388 -10.57 3.91 -10.21
CA ALA A 388 -11.68 3.67 -9.30
C ALA A 388 -11.45 4.46 -7.99
N ILE A 389 -12.09 5.63 -7.86
CA ILE A 389 -11.90 6.52 -6.71
C ILE A 389 -13.23 6.72 -5.99
N GLY A 390 -13.38 6.16 -4.80
CA GLY A 390 -14.59 6.25 -3.98
C GLY A 390 -14.83 4.97 -3.17
N ASP A 391 -15.63 5.09 -2.12
CA ASP A 391 -16.09 3.96 -1.32
C ASP A 391 -16.88 2.97 -2.20
N GLY A 392 -16.37 1.75 -2.39
CA GLY A 392 -16.94 0.74 -3.28
C GLY A 392 -16.96 1.11 -4.77
N ALA A 393 -16.12 2.04 -5.23
CA ALA A 393 -16.01 2.38 -6.65
C ALA A 393 -15.41 1.21 -7.45
N VAL A 394 -15.90 0.91 -8.64
CA VAL A 394 -15.41 -0.20 -9.48
C VAL A 394 -15.12 0.30 -10.89
N SER A 395 -13.94 0.02 -11.44
CA SER A 395 -13.61 0.31 -12.84
C SER A 395 -13.11 -0.93 -13.56
N ALA A 396 -13.90 -1.44 -14.51
CA ALA A 396 -13.45 -2.41 -15.50
C ALA A 396 -12.77 -1.75 -16.73
N GLY A 397 -12.20 -0.56 -16.56
CA GLY A 397 -11.65 0.28 -17.63
C GLY A 397 -12.11 1.73 -17.50
N GLY A 398 -11.31 2.68 -17.96
CA GLY A 398 -11.67 4.10 -17.92
C GLY A 398 -11.69 4.68 -16.50
N ILE A 399 -12.70 5.47 -16.17
CA ILE A 399 -12.77 6.26 -14.92
C ILE A 399 -14.09 5.99 -14.19
N ALA A 400 -14.01 5.63 -12.92
CA ALA A 400 -15.10 5.57 -11.95
C ALA A 400 -14.74 6.46 -10.74
N PHE A 401 -15.54 7.49 -10.45
CA PHE A 401 -15.29 8.46 -9.39
C PHE A 401 -16.56 8.73 -8.58
N GLY A 402 -16.59 8.34 -7.31
CA GLY A 402 -17.72 8.48 -6.39
C GLY A 402 -18.06 7.19 -5.64
N GLN A 403 -18.79 7.30 -4.53
CA GLN A 403 -19.23 6.12 -3.77
C GLN A 403 -20.14 5.23 -4.63
N GLY A 404 -19.77 3.97 -4.80
CA GLY A 404 -20.45 3.00 -5.67
C GLY A 404 -20.46 3.37 -7.16
N ALA A 405 -19.59 4.28 -7.62
CA ALA A 405 -19.43 4.56 -9.05
C ALA A 405 -18.88 3.32 -9.74
N SER A 406 -19.48 2.89 -10.85
CA SER A 406 -19.14 1.63 -11.51
C SER A 406 -18.95 1.79 -13.02
N VAL A 407 -17.85 1.26 -13.55
CA VAL A 407 -17.70 0.94 -14.98
C VAL A 407 -17.66 -0.58 -15.10
N VAL A 408 -18.60 -1.15 -15.85
CA VAL A 408 -18.72 -2.59 -16.08
C VAL A 408 -18.17 -2.96 -17.46
N LYS A 409 -17.54 -4.13 -17.58
CA LYS A 409 -17.10 -4.66 -18.87
C LYS A 409 -18.31 -5.08 -19.70
N GLY A 410 -18.54 -4.42 -20.83
CA GLY A 410 -19.61 -4.78 -21.76
C GLY A 410 -19.26 -6.03 -22.59
N ASN A 411 -19.90 -6.18 -23.74
CA ASN A 411 -19.74 -7.35 -24.62
C ASN A 411 -18.91 -7.05 -25.87
N ASN A 412 -18.26 -5.89 -25.96
CA ASN A 412 -17.51 -5.50 -27.14
C ASN A 412 -16.35 -6.49 -27.43
N PRO A 413 -16.17 -6.98 -28.68
CA PRO A 413 -15.11 -7.95 -29.00
C PRO A 413 -13.67 -7.48 -28.73
N SER A 414 -13.43 -6.16 -28.57
CA SER A 414 -12.13 -5.62 -28.16
C SER A 414 -11.78 -5.85 -26.68
N GLY A 415 -12.68 -6.45 -25.90
CA GLY A 415 -12.39 -6.97 -24.56
C GLY A 415 -12.16 -5.94 -23.45
N THR A 416 -12.22 -4.62 -23.73
CA THR A 416 -11.96 -3.56 -22.75
C THR A 416 -13.02 -2.46 -22.80
N ALA A 417 -13.50 -2.02 -21.63
CA ALA A 417 -14.39 -0.86 -21.48
C ALA A 417 -13.60 0.46 -21.56
N SER A 418 -12.68 0.55 -22.53
CA SER A 418 -11.72 1.64 -22.66
C SER A 418 -12.41 2.98 -22.93
N ALA A 419 -11.93 4.05 -22.29
CA ALA A 419 -12.46 5.42 -22.36
C ALA A 419 -13.86 5.68 -21.76
N SER A 420 -14.43 4.74 -21.01
CA SER A 420 -15.69 4.95 -20.26
C SER A 420 -15.51 5.88 -19.05
N VAL A 421 -16.52 6.68 -18.69
CA VAL A 421 -16.45 7.66 -17.57
C VAL A 421 -17.72 7.64 -16.71
N ALA A 422 -17.61 7.25 -15.44
CA ALA A 422 -18.69 7.22 -14.45
C ALA A 422 -18.34 8.11 -13.24
N ILE A 423 -18.90 9.31 -13.16
CA ILE A 423 -18.58 10.31 -12.11
C ILE A 423 -19.83 10.68 -11.32
N GLY A 424 -19.91 10.26 -10.07
CA GLY A 424 -21.00 10.54 -9.14
C GLY A 424 -21.32 9.36 -8.22
N ARG A 425 -22.13 9.61 -7.19
CA ARG A 425 -22.58 8.57 -6.25
C ARG A 425 -23.54 7.60 -6.95
N GLN A 426 -23.23 6.31 -6.98
CA GLN A 426 -23.96 5.24 -7.67
C GLN A 426 -24.14 5.50 -9.18
N THR A 427 -23.16 6.10 -9.86
CA THR A 427 -23.15 6.08 -11.34
C THR A 427 -22.88 4.67 -11.84
N THR A 428 -23.43 4.30 -13.00
CA THR A 428 -22.93 3.09 -13.68
C THR A 428 -22.95 3.17 -15.20
N VAL A 429 -21.88 2.66 -15.81
CA VAL A 429 -21.55 2.84 -17.23
C VAL A 429 -21.05 1.52 -17.84
N ALA A 430 -21.59 1.17 -19.01
CA ALA A 430 -21.07 0.14 -19.90
C ALA A 430 -20.11 0.72 -20.97
N ASP A 431 -19.67 -0.11 -21.93
CA ASP A 431 -18.61 0.22 -22.90
C ASP A 431 -18.79 1.61 -23.59
N TYR A 432 -17.76 2.46 -23.49
CA TYR A 432 -17.66 3.81 -24.09
C TYR A 432 -18.75 4.82 -23.65
N GLY A 433 -19.46 4.56 -22.55
CA GLY A 433 -20.44 5.50 -22.01
C GLY A 433 -19.82 6.61 -21.16
N VAL A 434 -20.58 7.70 -20.97
CA VAL A 434 -20.27 8.78 -20.02
C VAL A 434 -21.47 9.03 -19.12
N ALA A 435 -21.37 8.77 -17.81
CA ALA A 435 -22.37 9.12 -16.81
C ALA A 435 -21.80 10.14 -15.80
N LEU A 436 -22.45 11.28 -15.64
CA LEU A 436 -22.04 12.35 -14.72
C LEU A 436 -23.23 12.82 -13.86
N GLY A 437 -23.21 12.53 -12.55
CA GLY A 437 -24.25 12.88 -11.59
C GLY A 437 -24.71 11.68 -10.75
N SER A 438 -25.30 11.90 -9.57
CA SER A 438 -25.70 10.75 -8.73
C SER A 438 -26.78 9.92 -9.42
N ARG A 439 -26.58 8.60 -9.48
CA ARG A 439 -27.46 7.64 -10.16
C ARG A 439 -27.60 7.86 -11.67
N ALA A 440 -26.69 8.59 -12.31
CA ALA A 440 -26.63 8.65 -13.77
C ALA A 440 -26.20 7.28 -14.34
N SER A 441 -26.82 6.84 -15.43
CA SER A 441 -26.61 5.50 -15.99
C SER A 441 -26.51 5.48 -17.52
N VAL A 442 -25.61 4.63 -18.04
CA VAL A 442 -25.46 4.38 -19.49
C VAL A 442 -25.28 2.88 -19.74
N GLY A 443 -26.11 2.30 -20.62
CA GLY A 443 -25.93 0.93 -21.14
C GLY A 443 -26.31 -0.21 -20.21
N MET A 444 -27.15 0.06 -19.21
CA MET A 444 -27.71 -0.95 -18.32
C MET A 444 -29.11 -0.55 -17.89
N THR A 445 -29.99 -1.51 -17.72
CA THR A 445 -31.28 -1.32 -17.05
C THR A 445 -31.14 -1.75 -15.59
N LEU A 446 -31.97 -1.23 -14.68
CA LEU A 446 -32.09 -1.78 -13.33
C LEU A 446 -33.26 -2.77 -13.35
N THR A 447 -33.04 -3.99 -12.88
CA THR A 447 -34.13 -4.94 -12.64
C THR A 447 -35.08 -4.42 -11.55
N ALA A 448 -36.21 -5.09 -11.37
CA ALA A 448 -37.16 -4.78 -10.30
C ALA A 448 -36.57 -4.94 -8.88
N ASP A 449 -35.52 -5.73 -8.68
CA ASP A 449 -34.84 -5.88 -7.38
C ASP A 449 -33.69 -4.87 -7.16
N GLY A 450 -33.43 -4.01 -8.16
CA GLY A 450 -32.37 -3.01 -8.13
C GLY A 450 -30.99 -3.51 -8.54
N THR A 451 -30.86 -4.77 -8.98
CA THR A 451 -29.63 -5.25 -9.62
C THR A 451 -29.42 -4.59 -11.00
N PRO A 452 -28.19 -4.14 -11.31
CA PRO A 452 -27.80 -3.77 -12.65
C PRO A 452 -27.90 -4.92 -13.66
N GLU A 453 -28.89 -4.87 -14.55
CA GLU A 453 -28.98 -5.75 -15.71
C GLU A 453 -28.29 -5.10 -16.91
N LYS A 454 -27.20 -5.72 -17.35
CA LYS A 454 -26.41 -5.28 -18.50
C LYS A 454 -27.22 -5.44 -19.78
N LEU A 455 -27.50 -4.34 -20.48
CA LEU A 455 -28.15 -4.43 -21.79
C LEU A 455 -27.14 -5.01 -22.78
N THR A 456 -27.52 -6.09 -23.47
CA THR A 456 -26.64 -6.82 -24.40
C THR A 456 -26.25 -6.01 -25.64
N THR A 457 -26.96 -4.92 -25.95
CA THR A 457 -26.89 -4.19 -27.22
C THR A 457 -27.04 -2.65 -27.13
N GLY A 458 -27.10 -2.05 -25.92
CA GLY A 458 -27.41 -0.62 -25.76
C GLY A 458 -26.40 0.17 -24.91
N GLY A 459 -26.43 1.50 -25.05
CA GLY A 459 -25.57 2.44 -24.32
C GLY A 459 -24.21 2.70 -24.96
N LEU A 460 -23.88 2.06 -26.08
CA LEU A 460 -22.61 2.29 -26.77
C LEU A 460 -22.53 3.75 -27.24
N TYR A 461 -21.48 4.46 -26.84
CA TYR A 461 -21.30 5.91 -27.04
C TYR A 461 -22.41 6.79 -26.42
N GLY A 462 -23.15 6.26 -25.42
CA GLY A 462 -24.19 7.01 -24.72
C GLY A 462 -23.63 8.00 -23.70
N THR A 463 -24.30 9.15 -23.53
CA THR A 463 -23.91 10.17 -22.53
C THR A 463 -25.11 10.57 -21.66
N ALA A 464 -25.02 10.38 -20.34
CA ALA A 464 -26.01 10.74 -19.35
C ALA A 464 -25.44 11.75 -18.34
N VAL A 465 -25.97 12.97 -18.29
CA VAL A 465 -25.49 14.06 -17.40
C VAL A 465 -26.65 14.58 -16.56
N GLY A 466 -26.60 14.43 -15.25
CA GLY A 466 -27.65 14.85 -14.32
C GLY A 466 -27.88 13.84 -13.19
N ILE A 467 -28.69 14.22 -12.20
CA ILE A 467 -29.12 13.27 -11.16
C ILE A 467 -30.18 12.34 -11.76
N ASN A 468 -29.98 11.03 -11.62
CA ASN A 468 -30.93 10.00 -12.05
C ASN A 468 -31.26 10.06 -13.56
N SER A 469 -30.33 10.57 -14.38
CA SER A 469 -30.41 10.52 -15.85
C SER A 469 -30.03 9.14 -16.40
N GLY A 470 -30.55 8.79 -17.58
CA GLY A 470 -30.34 7.45 -18.14
C GLY A 470 -30.30 7.43 -19.66
N VAL A 471 -29.32 6.71 -20.23
CA VAL A 471 -29.26 6.36 -21.65
C VAL A 471 -29.22 4.85 -21.81
N TYR A 472 -30.27 4.29 -22.41
CA TYR A 472 -30.45 2.85 -22.59
C TYR A 472 -30.41 2.42 -24.08
N SER A 473 -29.89 3.29 -24.96
CA SER A 473 -29.76 3.10 -26.41
C SER A 473 -28.39 3.55 -26.93
N ASN A 474 -28.10 3.32 -28.21
CA ASN A 474 -26.79 3.64 -28.80
C ASN A 474 -26.72 5.07 -29.34
N SER A 475 -25.54 5.69 -29.22
CA SER A 475 -25.20 7.02 -29.72
C SER A 475 -26.18 8.13 -29.28
N ALA A 476 -26.68 8.05 -28.05
CA ALA A 476 -27.73 8.91 -27.53
C ALA A 476 -27.29 9.77 -26.33
N LEU A 477 -27.99 10.87 -26.11
CA LEU A 477 -27.62 11.90 -25.12
C LEU A 477 -28.81 12.24 -24.20
N ALA A 478 -28.61 12.10 -22.89
CA ALA A 478 -29.54 12.53 -21.84
C ALA A 478 -28.87 13.60 -20.95
N VAL A 479 -29.44 14.81 -20.85
CA VAL A 479 -28.88 15.91 -20.04
C VAL A 479 -29.98 16.57 -19.19
N GLY A 480 -29.96 16.36 -17.88
CA GLY A 480 -30.93 16.93 -16.93
C GLY A 480 -31.26 15.96 -15.80
N HIS A 481 -31.83 16.48 -14.71
CA HIS A 481 -32.36 15.63 -13.64
C HIS A 481 -33.55 14.81 -14.20
N ASN A 482 -33.51 13.48 -14.04
CA ASN A 482 -34.43 12.51 -14.65
C ASN A 482 -34.53 12.55 -16.19
N ALA A 483 -33.57 13.14 -16.91
CA ALA A 483 -33.57 13.06 -18.37
C ALA A 483 -33.33 11.60 -18.81
N LYS A 484 -34.20 11.05 -19.67
CA LYS A 484 -34.16 9.63 -20.07
C LYS A 484 -34.23 9.46 -21.59
N VAL A 485 -33.27 8.69 -22.12
CA VAL A 485 -33.41 8.04 -23.43
C VAL A 485 -33.70 6.56 -23.19
N SER A 486 -34.87 6.10 -23.64
CA SER A 486 -35.35 4.72 -23.45
C SER A 486 -34.59 3.70 -24.31
N GLU A 487 -34.81 2.41 -24.04
CA GLU A 487 -34.26 1.32 -24.84
C GLU A 487 -34.68 1.42 -26.31
N ASN A 488 -33.80 0.99 -27.23
CA ASN A 488 -33.97 1.06 -28.70
C ASN A 488 -34.13 2.48 -29.30
N ALA A 489 -34.15 3.55 -28.50
CA ALA A 489 -34.16 4.94 -28.96
C ALA A 489 -32.78 5.40 -29.47
N ASN A 490 -32.27 4.73 -30.51
CA ASN A 490 -30.93 5.00 -31.05
C ASN A 490 -30.84 6.41 -31.65
N ALA A 491 -29.69 7.06 -31.48
CA ALA A 491 -29.44 8.44 -31.91
C ALA A 491 -30.46 9.48 -31.39
N ALA A 492 -31.10 9.21 -30.25
CA ALA A 492 -32.07 10.10 -29.62
C ALA A 492 -31.42 11.09 -28.62
N LEU A 493 -32.12 12.20 -28.39
CA LEU A 493 -31.70 13.32 -27.56
C LEU A 493 -32.78 13.65 -26.53
N ALA A 494 -32.43 13.70 -25.24
CA ALA A 494 -33.31 14.12 -24.15
C ALA A 494 -32.60 15.18 -23.28
N VAL A 495 -33.03 16.44 -23.32
CA VAL A 495 -32.38 17.54 -22.59
C VAL A 495 -33.41 18.30 -21.76
N GLY A 496 -33.27 18.34 -20.44
CA GLY A 496 -34.15 19.04 -19.52
C GLY A 496 -34.67 18.17 -18.37
N TYR A 497 -35.26 18.81 -17.37
CA TYR A 497 -35.88 18.12 -16.22
C TYR A 497 -37.02 17.21 -16.69
N ASN A 498 -37.00 15.92 -16.31
CA ASN A 498 -37.96 14.89 -16.72
C ASN A 498 -38.15 14.74 -18.25
N SER A 499 -37.22 15.20 -19.08
CA SER A 499 -37.30 15.03 -20.54
C SER A 499 -37.17 13.55 -20.94
N GLN A 500 -37.95 13.09 -21.92
CA GLN A 500 -37.96 11.69 -22.34
C GLN A 500 -38.01 11.52 -23.85
N SER A 501 -37.03 10.79 -24.40
CA SER A 501 -37.02 10.31 -25.78
C SER A 501 -37.09 8.79 -25.82
N SER A 502 -38.11 8.24 -26.48
CA SER A 502 -38.43 6.80 -26.40
C SER A 502 -38.39 6.05 -27.74
N ALA A 503 -37.95 6.69 -28.81
CA ALA A 503 -37.86 6.09 -30.14
C ALA A 503 -36.63 6.60 -30.91
N GLN A 504 -36.31 5.94 -32.03
CA GLN A 504 -35.15 6.27 -32.86
C GLN A 504 -35.24 7.71 -33.41
N ASN A 505 -34.10 8.42 -33.38
CA ASN A 505 -33.96 9.82 -33.80
C ASN A 505 -34.91 10.81 -33.09
N ALA A 506 -35.49 10.45 -31.94
CA ALA A 506 -36.41 11.29 -31.20
C ALA A 506 -35.66 12.39 -30.40
N ILE A 507 -36.16 13.62 -30.46
CA ILE A 507 -35.59 14.81 -29.82
C ILE A 507 -36.61 15.36 -28.81
N ALA A 508 -36.28 15.32 -27.52
CA ALA A 508 -37.04 15.94 -26.44
C ALA A 508 -36.16 17.00 -25.75
N ILE A 509 -36.57 18.26 -25.79
CA ILE A 509 -35.82 19.37 -25.17
C ILE A 509 -36.77 20.23 -24.34
N GLY A 510 -36.53 20.35 -23.04
CA GLY A 510 -37.27 21.19 -22.10
C GLY A 510 -37.88 20.41 -20.94
N ASN A 511 -38.69 21.10 -20.11
CA ASN A 511 -39.28 20.52 -18.90
C ASN A 511 -40.38 19.51 -19.27
N SER A 512 -40.19 18.24 -18.92
CA SER A 512 -41.18 17.18 -19.11
C SER A 512 -41.62 16.97 -20.58
N ALA A 513 -40.78 17.39 -21.54
CA ALA A 513 -40.97 17.16 -22.97
C ALA A 513 -40.84 15.66 -23.31
N LYS A 514 -41.72 15.13 -24.16
CA LYS A 514 -41.81 13.71 -24.50
C LYS A 514 -41.84 13.48 -26.01
N ALA A 515 -40.79 12.87 -26.55
CA ALA A 515 -40.67 12.45 -27.94
C ALA A 515 -40.74 10.92 -28.01
N THR A 516 -41.93 10.38 -28.31
CA THR A 516 -42.26 8.96 -28.07
C THR A 516 -42.34 8.09 -29.32
N ALA A 517 -42.27 8.68 -30.51
CA ALA A 517 -42.34 8.00 -31.80
C ALA A 517 -41.14 8.33 -32.70
N VAL A 518 -40.96 7.60 -33.80
CA VAL A 518 -39.73 7.65 -34.61
C VAL A 518 -39.63 9.00 -35.35
N ASN A 519 -38.43 9.57 -35.40
CA ASN A 519 -38.14 10.88 -36.03
C ASN A 519 -38.99 12.03 -35.46
N THR A 520 -39.22 12.07 -34.14
CA THR A 520 -40.06 13.11 -33.51
C THR A 520 -39.26 14.25 -32.89
N ILE A 521 -39.86 15.45 -32.86
CA ILE A 521 -39.27 16.66 -32.24
C ILE A 521 -40.24 17.23 -31.20
N SER A 522 -39.83 17.35 -29.94
CA SER A 522 -40.64 17.85 -28.83
C SER A 522 -39.84 18.89 -28.04
N ILE A 523 -40.03 20.18 -28.33
CA ILE A 523 -39.22 21.28 -27.76
C ILE A 523 -40.10 22.25 -26.95
N GLY A 524 -39.82 22.39 -25.66
CA GLY A 524 -40.53 23.26 -24.73
C GLY A 524 -41.01 22.51 -23.48
N THR A 525 -42.11 22.96 -22.88
CA THR A 525 -42.62 22.39 -21.62
C THR A 525 -43.81 21.48 -21.88
N GLY A 526 -43.84 20.31 -21.25
CA GLY A 526 -45.00 19.39 -21.23
C GLY A 526 -45.46 18.82 -22.58
N ASN A 527 -44.77 19.11 -23.69
CA ASN A 527 -45.12 18.60 -25.02
C ASN A 527 -45.08 17.06 -25.07
N MET A 528 -46.00 16.46 -25.82
CA MET A 528 -46.06 15.02 -26.04
C MET A 528 -46.28 14.71 -27.51
N VAL A 529 -45.23 14.23 -28.18
CA VAL A 529 -45.24 13.86 -29.60
C VAL A 529 -45.18 12.34 -29.71
N SER A 530 -46.23 11.76 -30.29
CA SER A 530 -46.44 10.31 -30.44
C SER A 530 -46.82 9.88 -31.86
N GLY A 531 -47.01 10.82 -32.80
CA GLY A 531 -47.04 10.51 -34.23
C GLY A 531 -45.64 10.36 -34.80
N ASN A 532 -45.43 9.41 -35.72
CA ASN A 532 -44.16 9.27 -36.44
C ASN A 532 -43.90 10.51 -37.32
N ASN A 533 -42.63 10.92 -37.45
CA ASN A 533 -42.20 12.04 -38.31
C ASN A 533 -42.86 13.40 -37.96
N SER A 534 -43.31 13.56 -36.71
CA SER A 534 -44.09 14.70 -36.24
C SER A 534 -43.31 15.61 -35.27
N GLY A 535 -43.78 16.83 -35.03
CA GLY A 535 -43.13 17.78 -34.15
C GLY A 535 -44.05 18.70 -33.33
N ALA A 536 -43.60 19.11 -32.15
CA ALA A 536 -44.21 20.13 -31.31
C ALA A 536 -43.13 21.08 -30.76
N ILE A 537 -43.36 22.39 -30.89
CA ILE A 537 -42.55 23.45 -30.30
C ILE A 537 -43.47 24.40 -29.56
N GLY A 538 -43.37 24.50 -28.22
CA GLY A 538 -44.28 25.30 -27.40
C GLY A 538 -44.51 24.77 -25.97
N ASP A 539 -45.62 25.17 -25.34
CA ASP A 539 -45.96 24.81 -23.96
C ASP A 539 -47.49 24.77 -23.71
N PRO A 540 -48.08 23.62 -23.33
CA PRO A 540 -47.78 22.28 -23.82
C PRO A 540 -48.63 21.94 -25.04
N SER A 541 -48.16 21.07 -25.93
CA SER A 541 -48.88 20.60 -27.12
C SER A 541 -48.77 19.07 -27.26
N THR A 542 -49.88 18.43 -27.62
CA THR A 542 -49.94 16.98 -27.92
C THR A 542 -50.07 16.77 -29.43
N VAL A 543 -49.18 15.98 -30.03
CA VAL A 543 -49.18 15.67 -31.47
C VAL A 543 -49.09 14.16 -31.65
N SER A 544 -50.23 13.51 -31.92
CA SER A 544 -50.35 12.06 -32.10
C SER A 544 -50.56 11.64 -33.57
N GLY A 545 -50.98 12.55 -34.44
CA GLY A 545 -51.03 12.30 -35.88
C GLY A 545 -49.64 12.26 -36.52
N ALA A 546 -49.46 11.44 -37.56
CA ALA A 546 -48.18 11.26 -38.23
C ALA A 546 -47.90 12.35 -39.28
N ASN A 547 -46.62 12.70 -39.48
CA ASN A 547 -46.16 13.81 -40.34
C ASN A 547 -46.79 15.18 -39.98
N SER A 548 -47.16 15.38 -38.72
CA SER A 548 -47.90 16.56 -38.25
C SER A 548 -47.05 17.46 -37.36
N TYR A 549 -47.25 18.77 -37.43
CA TYR A 549 -46.42 19.74 -36.73
C TYR A 549 -47.26 20.80 -36.00
N SER A 550 -46.86 21.13 -34.77
CA SER A 550 -47.44 22.20 -33.95
C SER A 550 -46.36 23.19 -33.52
N LEU A 551 -46.56 24.48 -33.79
CA LEU A 551 -45.79 25.59 -33.23
C LEU A 551 -46.74 26.50 -32.43
N GLY A 552 -46.63 26.43 -31.10
CA GLY A 552 -47.44 27.14 -30.12
C GLY A 552 -48.03 26.24 -29.03
N ASN A 553 -49.05 26.76 -28.33
CA ASN A 553 -49.39 26.35 -26.96
C ASN A 553 -50.80 25.79 -26.84
N ASN A 554 -51.00 24.76 -26.00
CA ASN A 554 -52.30 24.12 -25.76
C ASN A 554 -52.94 23.51 -27.02
N ASN A 555 -52.14 23.00 -27.96
CA ASN A 555 -52.67 22.36 -29.17
C ASN A 555 -52.81 20.84 -28.99
N THR A 556 -53.81 20.25 -29.65
CA THR A 556 -54.00 18.79 -29.77
C THR A 556 -54.17 18.44 -31.24
N VAL A 557 -53.15 17.81 -31.82
CA VAL A 557 -53.09 17.46 -33.25
C VAL A 557 -53.09 15.94 -33.39
N SER A 558 -54.28 15.38 -33.52
CA SER A 558 -54.50 13.94 -33.73
C SER A 558 -54.53 13.54 -35.21
N ALA A 559 -54.78 14.50 -36.10
CA ALA A 559 -54.81 14.30 -37.54
C ALA A 559 -53.41 14.19 -38.14
N SER A 560 -53.29 13.42 -39.23
CA SER A 560 -52.05 13.20 -39.97
C SER A 560 -51.84 14.26 -41.07
N ASN A 561 -50.57 14.53 -41.40
CA ASN A 561 -50.14 15.58 -42.32
C ASN A 561 -50.66 16.98 -41.96
N ALA A 562 -50.96 17.24 -40.68
CA ALA A 562 -51.62 18.45 -40.21
C ALA A 562 -50.62 19.45 -39.62
N PHE A 563 -50.76 20.73 -39.96
CA PHE A 563 -49.84 21.80 -39.56
C PHE A 563 -50.57 22.88 -38.78
N VAL A 564 -50.16 23.10 -37.52
CA VAL A 564 -50.72 24.11 -36.63
C VAL A 564 -49.67 25.16 -36.30
N LEU A 565 -49.93 26.41 -36.67
CA LEU A 565 -49.18 27.59 -36.25
C LEU A 565 -50.11 28.49 -35.45
N GLY A 566 -50.24 28.22 -34.16
CA GLY A 566 -51.32 28.76 -33.35
C GLY A 566 -51.30 28.22 -31.92
N SER A 567 -52.31 28.61 -31.15
CA SER A 567 -52.48 28.14 -29.77
C SER A 567 -53.95 27.83 -29.52
N ALA A 568 -54.25 26.95 -28.55
CA ALA A 568 -55.60 26.48 -28.23
C ALA A 568 -56.36 25.87 -29.44
N VAL A 569 -55.64 25.18 -30.34
CA VAL A 569 -56.23 24.42 -31.45
C VAL A 569 -56.38 22.96 -31.03
N ASN A 570 -57.61 22.53 -30.76
CA ASN A 570 -57.92 21.20 -30.21
C ASN A 570 -58.78 20.31 -31.14
N ASN A 571 -59.09 20.79 -32.34
CA ASN A 571 -59.66 20.01 -33.43
C ASN A 571 -58.75 20.12 -34.67
N SER A 572 -58.36 18.97 -35.22
CA SER A 572 -57.49 18.87 -36.39
C SER A 572 -58.09 17.89 -37.39
N VAL A 573 -58.01 18.19 -38.69
CA VAL A 573 -58.43 17.32 -39.80
C VAL A 573 -57.21 16.91 -40.61
N ASP A 574 -57.23 15.74 -41.26
CA ASP A 574 -56.09 15.27 -42.05
C ASP A 574 -55.73 16.27 -43.17
N ASN A 575 -54.44 16.45 -43.40
CA ASN A 575 -53.86 17.39 -44.38
C ASN A 575 -54.23 18.88 -44.15
N SER A 576 -54.78 19.24 -42.98
CA SER A 576 -55.21 20.61 -42.69
C SER A 576 -54.05 21.52 -42.30
N VAL A 577 -54.24 22.83 -42.52
CA VAL A 577 -53.36 23.88 -41.99
C VAL A 577 -54.20 24.80 -41.10
N VAL A 578 -53.76 25.05 -39.87
CA VAL A 578 -54.47 25.90 -38.91
C VAL A 578 -53.56 27.03 -38.45
N LEU A 579 -53.99 28.27 -38.69
CA LEU A 579 -53.22 29.48 -38.41
C LEU A 579 -53.95 30.34 -37.37
N GLY A 580 -53.23 30.74 -36.32
CA GLY A 580 -53.72 31.66 -35.28
C GLY A 580 -54.26 31.00 -34.01
N ASN A 581 -54.42 31.81 -32.97
CA ASN A 581 -54.92 31.37 -31.66
C ASN A 581 -56.44 31.13 -31.66
N GLY A 582 -56.89 30.00 -31.12
CA GLY A 582 -58.30 29.64 -31.02
C GLY A 582 -58.99 29.42 -32.36
N SER A 583 -58.22 29.11 -33.42
CA SER A 583 -58.74 28.72 -34.73
C SER A 583 -59.22 27.26 -34.71
N THR A 584 -60.28 26.97 -35.47
CA THR A 584 -60.89 25.64 -35.57
C THR A 584 -60.87 25.18 -37.04
N VAL A 585 -60.72 23.87 -37.31
CA VAL A 585 -60.83 23.34 -38.67
C VAL A 585 -61.89 22.24 -38.78
N SER A 586 -62.67 22.33 -39.85
CA SER A 586 -63.71 21.38 -40.24
C SER A 586 -63.26 20.60 -41.48
N ILE A 587 -63.95 19.50 -41.77
CA ILE A 587 -63.76 18.74 -43.03
C ILE A 587 -64.10 19.67 -44.20
N ALA A 588 -63.30 19.62 -45.27
CA ALA A 588 -63.50 20.43 -46.45
C ALA A 588 -64.86 20.12 -47.11
N VAL A 589 -65.65 21.17 -47.38
CA VAL A 589 -66.95 21.05 -48.05
C VAL A 589 -66.75 21.25 -49.55
N ALA A 590 -67.20 20.28 -50.35
CA ALA A 590 -67.20 20.40 -51.80
C ALA A 590 -68.34 21.33 -52.26
N THR A 591 -67.99 22.41 -52.93
CA THR A 591 -68.96 23.38 -53.50
C THR A 591 -68.80 23.39 -55.02
N PRO A 592 -69.43 22.45 -55.75
CA PRO A 592 -69.22 22.29 -57.19
C PRO A 592 -69.95 23.34 -58.03
N GLU A 593 -71.07 23.87 -57.52
CA GLU A 593 -71.91 24.82 -58.23
C GLU A 593 -72.63 25.79 -57.27
N TYR A 594 -73.14 26.89 -57.83
CA TYR A 594 -74.08 27.80 -57.16
C TYR A 594 -75.09 28.36 -58.16
N THR A 595 -76.34 28.52 -57.76
CA THR A 595 -77.42 29.01 -58.63
C THR A 595 -77.70 30.50 -58.41
N VAL A 596 -77.62 31.30 -59.47
CA VAL A 596 -78.01 32.72 -59.48
C VAL A 596 -79.18 32.89 -60.45
N ASN A 597 -80.30 33.44 -59.98
CA ASN A 597 -81.51 33.67 -60.79
C ASN A 597 -82.00 32.44 -61.60
N GLY A 598 -81.79 31.23 -61.07
CA GLY A 598 -82.17 29.96 -61.74
C GLY A 598 -81.13 29.39 -62.71
N VAL A 599 -80.00 30.09 -62.93
CA VAL A 599 -78.86 29.59 -63.72
C VAL A 599 -77.81 29.00 -62.78
N SER A 600 -77.43 27.73 -63.00
CA SER A 600 -76.32 27.12 -62.27
C SER A 600 -74.97 27.55 -62.85
N HIS A 601 -74.04 27.94 -61.98
CA HIS A 601 -72.65 28.26 -62.29
C HIS A 601 -71.73 27.25 -61.60
N THR A 602 -70.89 26.56 -62.37
CA THR A 602 -69.90 25.62 -61.83
C THR A 602 -68.61 26.31 -61.43
N PHE A 603 -67.94 25.78 -60.39
CA PHE A 603 -66.65 26.29 -59.91
C PHE A 603 -65.49 25.37 -60.26
N SER A 604 -64.33 25.97 -60.55
CA SER A 604 -63.04 25.27 -60.54
C SER A 604 -62.58 24.99 -59.12
N GLY A 605 -61.87 23.88 -58.91
CA GLY A 605 -61.41 23.45 -57.58
C GLY A 605 -62.50 22.82 -56.70
N SER A 606 -63.59 22.33 -57.30
CA SER A 606 -64.79 21.80 -56.63
C SER A 606 -64.58 20.61 -55.67
N ALA A 607 -63.41 19.94 -55.73
CA ALA A 607 -63.03 18.82 -54.87
C ALA A 607 -61.82 19.18 -53.97
N PRO A 608 -62.01 19.97 -52.90
CA PRO A 608 -60.94 20.35 -51.99
C PRO A 608 -60.45 19.15 -51.16
N VAL A 609 -59.13 19.00 -51.01
CA VAL A 609 -58.50 17.90 -50.26
C VAL A 609 -58.55 18.13 -48.74
N SER A 610 -58.41 19.38 -48.30
CA SER A 610 -58.50 19.81 -46.90
C SER A 610 -58.69 21.33 -46.83
N THR A 611 -58.61 21.91 -45.63
CA THR A 611 -58.86 23.34 -45.38
C THR A 611 -57.68 24.02 -44.69
N VAL A 612 -57.36 25.24 -45.15
CA VAL A 612 -56.55 26.20 -44.40
C VAL A 612 -57.49 27.02 -43.52
N SER A 613 -57.50 26.79 -42.21
CA SER A 613 -58.26 27.61 -41.28
C SER A 613 -57.42 28.78 -40.75
N ILE A 614 -58.00 29.97 -40.76
CA ILE A 614 -57.43 31.20 -40.19
C ILE A 614 -58.26 31.75 -39.02
N GLY A 615 -59.23 31.00 -38.49
CA GLY A 615 -60.16 31.50 -37.49
C GLY A 615 -61.13 30.45 -36.96
N ASP A 616 -62.16 30.92 -36.28
CA ASP A 616 -63.30 30.15 -35.76
C ASP A 616 -64.56 31.01 -35.92
N SER A 617 -65.76 30.43 -35.75
CA SER A 617 -67.01 31.19 -35.91
C SER A 617 -67.12 32.30 -34.86
N GLY A 618 -67.34 33.54 -35.32
CA GLY A 618 -67.30 34.75 -34.49
C GLY A 618 -65.89 35.18 -34.06
N LYS A 619 -64.85 34.55 -34.62
CA LYS A 619 -63.42 34.84 -34.41
C LYS A 619 -62.66 34.80 -35.74
N GLU A 620 -63.31 35.26 -36.80
CA GLU A 620 -62.76 35.33 -38.15
C GLU A 620 -61.55 36.27 -38.20
N ARG A 621 -60.67 36.07 -39.18
CA ARG A 621 -59.52 36.95 -39.43
C ARG A 621 -59.56 37.52 -40.84
N THR A 622 -59.10 38.75 -40.98
CA THR A 622 -58.86 39.35 -42.29
C THR A 622 -57.58 38.76 -42.90
N LEU A 623 -57.63 38.49 -44.20
CA LEU A 623 -56.43 38.19 -45.00
C LEU A 623 -56.09 39.45 -45.81
N THR A 624 -54.99 40.10 -45.47
CA THR A 624 -54.59 41.39 -46.05
C THR A 624 -53.41 41.24 -47.01
N ASN A 625 -53.18 42.27 -47.84
CA ASN A 625 -52.11 42.28 -48.87
C ASN A 625 -52.22 41.18 -49.93
N VAL A 626 -53.44 40.72 -50.22
CA VAL A 626 -53.74 39.77 -51.30
C VAL A 626 -53.69 40.50 -52.64
N ALA A 627 -52.75 40.11 -53.52
CA ALA A 627 -52.67 40.59 -54.90
C ALA A 627 -53.93 40.19 -55.70
N ALA A 628 -54.20 40.86 -56.82
CA ALA A 628 -55.35 40.52 -57.65
C ALA A 628 -55.19 39.11 -58.28
N GLY A 629 -56.12 38.21 -58.01
CA GLY A 629 -56.17 36.87 -58.60
C GLY A 629 -56.58 36.91 -60.07
N ARG A 630 -56.28 35.86 -60.85
CA ARG A 630 -56.74 35.76 -62.24
C ARG A 630 -58.26 35.59 -62.28
N ILE A 631 -58.93 36.33 -63.17
CA ILE A 631 -60.38 36.21 -63.40
C ILE A 631 -60.59 35.40 -64.67
N SER A 632 -60.83 34.09 -64.53
CA SER A 632 -61.13 33.16 -65.62
C SER A 632 -61.93 31.96 -65.11
N ALA A 633 -62.59 31.22 -66.01
CA ALA A 633 -63.37 30.03 -65.66
C ALA A 633 -62.57 28.91 -64.97
N THR A 634 -61.25 28.88 -65.16
CA THR A 634 -60.32 27.88 -64.60
C THR A 634 -59.52 28.38 -63.40
N SER A 635 -59.79 29.59 -62.89
CA SER A 635 -59.03 30.17 -61.79
C SER A 635 -59.36 29.52 -60.44
N THR A 636 -58.33 29.34 -59.63
CA THR A 636 -58.41 28.97 -58.21
C THR A 636 -57.64 29.97 -57.34
N ASP A 637 -57.44 31.19 -57.83
CA ASP A 637 -56.76 32.26 -57.10
C ASP A 637 -57.74 32.95 -56.13
N ALA A 638 -57.24 33.45 -55.01
CA ALA A 638 -58.03 34.29 -54.12
C ALA A 638 -58.36 35.63 -54.79
N ILE A 639 -59.62 36.07 -54.67
CA ILE A 639 -60.09 37.36 -55.16
C ILE A 639 -59.95 38.40 -54.05
N ASN A 640 -59.37 39.56 -54.35
CA ASN A 640 -59.24 40.65 -53.40
C ASN A 640 -60.41 41.68 -53.52
N GLY A 641 -60.50 42.59 -52.55
CA GLY A 641 -61.58 43.57 -52.50
C GLY A 641 -61.66 44.53 -53.71
N SER A 642 -60.53 44.86 -54.36
CA SER A 642 -60.55 45.78 -55.51
C SER A 642 -61.13 45.13 -56.77
N GLN A 643 -60.98 43.82 -56.92
CA GLN A 643 -61.59 43.07 -58.02
C GLN A 643 -63.11 42.96 -57.86
N LEU A 644 -63.59 42.67 -56.64
CA LEU A 644 -65.02 42.67 -56.35
C LEU A 644 -65.62 44.07 -56.54
N PHE A 645 -64.93 45.11 -56.06
CA PHE A 645 -65.33 46.50 -56.26
C PHE A 645 -65.42 46.89 -57.74
N ALA A 646 -64.51 46.40 -58.59
CA ALA A 646 -64.58 46.63 -60.03
C ALA A 646 -65.83 45.98 -60.66
N VAL A 647 -66.19 44.76 -60.26
CA VAL A 647 -67.44 44.10 -60.71
C VAL A 647 -68.67 44.87 -60.25
N THR A 648 -68.73 45.27 -58.97
CA THR A 648 -69.85 46.07 -58.44
C THR A 648 -69.98 47.40 -59.19
N SER A 649 -68.86 48.06 -59.49
CA SER A 649 -68.83 49.32 -60.23
C SER A 649 -69.38 49.22 -61.66
N GLU A 650 -69.32 48.05 -62.30
CA GLU A 650 -69.98 47.81 -63.60
C GLU A 650 -71.46 47.47 -63.43
N VAL A 651 -71.84 46.68 -62.41
CA VAL A 651 -73.25 46.35 -62.12
C VAL A 651 -74.06 47.60 -61.76
N GLU A 652 -73.48 48.53 -60.99
CA GLU A 652 -74.14 49.78 -60.58
C GLU A 652 -74.44 50.74 -61.73
N LYS A 653 -73.77 50.64 -62.87
CA LYS A 653 -74.10 51.44 -64.08
C LYS A 653 -75.43 51.04 -64.72
N GLY A 654 -75.97 49.88 -64.33
CA GLY A 654 -77.08 49.21 -64.99
C GLY A 654 -76.63 48.57 -66.32
N ASN A 655 -77.24 47.45 -66.69
CA ASN A 655 -76.92 46.74 -67.93
C ASN A 655 -77.18 47.63 -69.16
N GLN A 656 -76.13 48.25 -69.70
CA GLN A 656 -76.08 48.74 -71.07
C GLN A 656 -75.24 47.77 -71.91
N PHE A 657 -75.80 46.59 -72.13
CA PHE A 657 -75.35 45.57 -73.09
C PHE A 657 -76.53 45.22 -74.01
#